data_AF-A0A8T2XN72-F1
#
_entry.id   AF-A0A8T2XN72-F1
#
_cell.length_a   1.000
_cell.length_b   1.000
_cell.length_c   1.000
_cell.angle_alpha   90.00
_cell.angle_beta   90.00
_cell.angle_gamma   90.00
#
_symmetry.space_group_name_H-M   'P 1'
#
loop_
_entity.id
_entity.type
_entity.pdbx_description
1 polymer ?
#
loop_
_entity_poly.entity_id
_entity_poly.type
_entity_poly.pdbx_seq_one_letter_code
_entity_poly.pdbx_strand_id
1 'polypeptide(L)'
;MHQPIIPGLPDDLALRCLAKVSHGYHGLLESVSKRWRDMIRSADYARYRAKQGCCGDWLFVLTEQSNNQWVAFDPEADRWHPLPKVSGDCADRQHFGFSCVCVYNRLLVIGGSYAPLDSSVLIQRPLITDNVLQFDPFKKQWTSVARMRTPRSHFACSVIAGKVYVAGGRNLSFTKGLALAEVYDPLTDKWEELPPMPAPLMDCLGLSYKGKFHVLSDQVGLSETNITQVFNPSINTWCTMEDIWPFSRAMQFAVQVMCDGRVYTVVDWGESLIKTRDSEGGEWYTVGSVPSVILTNHTRALEAFSYGFASLRDELYILGGKVLKWEEAGAGRFDIVRLDLVRVCNPVARPLKWKETRPMCGPACGSILGCASLEEESCSQSRILLDLVANVPSCMLQLDVKNALVMANAVTANTKPLPLQDWNNNVTYKAAAEAFAYAYARRTPPLMVGLTLVNAAASKGAVCLDGSLPGYHIHRGYGSGANSWLVQLEGGGWCNSIRKCVFSKKTRHGSSHYMEKQIPFEGILSNKAEENPDFYNWNRVKVRYCDGGSFSGDSQNEAAQLYFRGQRIWSVVMEDLMSQGMRYANQALLSGCSAGGLASILHCDEFRHLFPRTARVKCLSDAGLFLDVPDISGWRTLRYMFAGVVTLQKNYVFNLSQGMQKNLPQGCTKRFNPIMCFFPQRSIASVRTPLFLVNTAYDTWQIQVSLAPASADHHGNWNGCRKNYARCTGSQISFLQGFRNQMLYAVRGFSRLKKNGLFINSCFAHCQTERQDTWFSPGSPHIKSKGIAESVGNWYFDRAVIMAIDCPYPCDHTCHHLVFK
;
A
#
# COMPACT_ATOMS: atom_id res chain seq x y z
N MET A 1 40.61 -54.06 20.40
CA MET A 1 41.26 -53.22 19.37
C MET A 1 40.37 -52.01 19.12
N HIS A 2 40.90 -50.80 19.31
CA HIS A 2 40.18 -49.57 18.98
C HIS A 2 40.10 -49.48 17.45
N GLN A 3 38.92 -49.71 16.85
CA GLN A 3 38.74 -49.40 15.44
C GLN A 3 38.80 -47.87 15.26
N PRO A 4 39.40 -47.31 14.22
CA PRO A 4 39.34 -45.87 13.95
C PRO A 4 37.97 -45.47 13.35
N ILE A 5 37.53 -44.22 13.52
CA ILE A 5 36.27 -43.69 12.93
C ILE A 5 36.34 -43.74 11.41
N ILE A 6 37.45 -43.27 10.82
CA ILE A 6 37.77 -43.43 9.40
C ILE A 6 39.07 -44.24 9.32
N PRO A 7 39.09 -45.42 8.66
CA PRO A 7 40.32 -46.18 8.48
C PRO A 7 41.46 -45.32 7.91
N GLY A 8 42.61 -45.31 8.58
CA GLY A 8 43.79 -44.54 8.16
C GLY A 8 43.84 -43.08 8.64
N LEU A 9 42.84 -42.61 9.41
CA LEU A 9 42.81 -41.27 10.00
C LEU A 9 42.72 -41.35 11.53
N PRO A 10 43.49 -40.51 12.25
CA PRO A 10 43.24 -40.21 13.66
C PRO A 10 41.79 -39.76 13.90
N ASP A 11 41.18 -40.20 15.01
CA ASP A 11 39.77 -39.96 15.32
C ASP A 11 39.42 -38.47 15.43
N ASP A 12 40.35 -37.62 15.88
CA ASP A 12 40.20 -36.16 15.95
C ASP A 12 40.12 -35.51 14.56
N LEU A 13 40.96 -35.93 13.61
CA LEU A 13 40.90 -35.50 12.21
C LEU A 13 39.64 -36.02 11.52
N ALA A 14 39.26 -37.28 11.79
CA ALA A 14 38.03 -37.86 11.30
C ALA A 14 36.80 -37.05 11.78
N LEU A 15 36.75 -36.70 13.06
CA LEU A 15 35.71 -35.84 13.63
C LEU A 15 35.67 -34.46 12.98
N ARG A 16 36.83 -33.84 12.71
CA ARG A 16 36.90 -32.53 12.03
C ARG A 16 36.40 -32.61 10.58
N CYS A 17 36.72 -33.68 9.86
CA CYS A 17 36.22 -33.89 8.51
C CYS A 17 34.71 -34.09 8.48
N LEU A 18 34.18 -34.93 9.37
CA LEU A 18 32.74 -35.21 9.45
C LEU A 18 31.94 -33.99 9.93
N ALA A 19 32.48 -33.20 10.86
CA ALA A 19 31.84 -31.98 11.35
C ALA A 19 31.54 -30.96 10.24
N LYS A 20 32.41 -30.89 9.22
CA LYS A 20 32.27 -30.01 8.05
C LYS A 20 31.22 -30.49 7.04
N VAL A 21 30.74 -31.73 7.15
CA VAL A 21 29.67 -32.22 6.28
C VAL A 21 28.37 -31.55 6.73
N SER A 22 27.67 -30.92 5.78
CA SER A 22 26.37 -30.29 6.04
C SER A 22 25.39 -31.34 6.58
N HIS A 23 24.49 -30.89 7.46
CA HIS A 23 23.64 -31.80 8.21
C HIS A 23 22.62 -32.52 7.32
N GLY A 24 22.30 -31.97 6.15
CA GLY A 24 21.47 -32.64 5.16
C GLY A 24 22.01 -34.00 4.67
N TYR A 25 23.30 -34.27 4.90
CA TYR A 25 23.92 -35.58 4.62
C TYR A 25 24.04 -36.49 5.84
N HIS A 26 23.72 -36.03 7.06
CA HIS A 26 23.92 -36.81 8.29
C HIS A 26 23.11 -38.11 8.31
N GLY A 27 21.92 -38.14 7.70
CA GLY A 27 21.17 -39.39 7.53
C GLY A 27 21.93 -40.45 6.71
N LEU A 28 22.73 -40.02 5.72
CA LEU A 28 23.60 -40.91 4.95
C LEU A 28 24.84 -41.31 5.76
N LEU A 29 25.44 -40.38 6.50
CA LEU A 29 26.57 -40.68 7.37
C LEU A 29 26.19 -41.71 8.47
N GLU A 30 24.98 -41.62 9.02
CA GLU A 30 24.44 -42.61 9.97
C GLU A 30 24.28 -44.02 9.36
N SER A 31 24.23 -44.14 8.03
CA SER A 31 24.08 -45.44 7.36
C SER A 31 25.41 -46.18 7.17
N VAL A 32 26.55 -45.48 7.31
CA VAL A 32 27.89 -46.03 7.04
C VAL A 32 28.27 -47.14 8.01
N SER A 33 28.03 -46.94 9.31
CA SER A 33 28.29 -47.95 10.34
C SER A 33 27.52 -47.67 11.63
N LYS A 34 27.37 -48.68 12.51
CA LYS A 34 26.80 -48.49 13.86
C LYS A 34 27.55 -47.40 14.63
N ARG A 35 28.89 -47.41 14.58
CA ARG A 35 29.72 -46.41 15.24
C ARG A 35 29.48 -44.99 14.74
N TRP A 36 29.37 -44.79 13.42
CA TRP A 36 29.09 -43.47 12.86
C TRP A 36 27.72 -42.96 13.31
N ARG A 37 26.71 -43.83 13.29
CA ARG A 37 25.38 -43.49 13.79
C ARG A 37 25.39 -43.07 15.25
N ASP A 38 26.04 -43.84 16.12
CA ASP A 38 26.09 -43.56 17.55
C ASP A 38 26.85 -42.26 17.84
N MET A 39 27.97 -42.05 17.13
CA MET A 39 28.75 -40.81 17.20
C MET A 39 27.96 -39.59 16.71
N ILE A 40 27.32 -39.65 15.53
CA ILE A 40 26.57 -38.52 14.95
C ILE A 40 25.40 -38.11 15.85
N ARG A 41 24.76 -39.08 16.50
CA ARG A 41 23.66 -38.84 17.47
C ARG A 41 24.15 -38.44 18.86
N SER A 42 25.46 -38.49 19.12
CA SER A 42 26.03 -38.19 20.43
C SER A 42 25.99 -36.70 20.75
N ALA A 43 25.82 -36.37 22.03
CA ALA A 43 25.90 -35.01 22.52
C ALA A 43 27.30 -34.40 22.32
N ASP A 44 28.35 -35.22 22.34
CA ASP A 44 29.73 -34.75 22.19
C ASP A 44 30.04 -34.33 20.76
N TYR A 45 29.54 -35.06 19.76
CA TYR A 45 29.64 -34.63 18.36
C TYR A 45 28.84 -33.35 18.09
N ALA A 46 27.64 -33.24 18.66
CA ALA A 46 26.83 -32.02 18.57
C ALA A 46 27.54 -30.81 19.20
N ARG A 47 28.10 -30.97 20.41
CA ARG A 47 28.92 -29.95 21.08
C ARG A 47 30.17 -29.60 20.28
N TYR A 48 30.81 -30.59 19.66
CA TYR A 48 31.99 -30.38 18.83
C TYR A 48 31.64 -29.54 17.60
N ARG A 49 30.58 -29.88 16.86
CA ARG A 49 30.10 -29.06 15.72
C ARG A 49 29.74 -27.64 16.15
N ALA A 50 29.05 -27.49 17.29
CA ALA A 50 28.73 -26.18 17.84
C ALA A 50 29.99 -25.35 18.15
N LYS A 51 31.00 -25.94 18.79
CA LYS A 51 32.28 -25.28 19.06
C LYS A 51 33.05 -24.90 17.79
N GLN A 52 32.83 -25.61 16.69
CA GLN A 52 33.53 -25.35 15.43
C GLN A 52 32.78 -24.38 14.51
N GLY A 53 31.62 -23.86 14.93
CA GLY A 53 30.77 -23.07 14.03
C GLY A 53 30.41 -23.90 12.79
N CYS A 54 30.02 -25.15 13.01
CA CYS A 54 29.52 -26.05 11.97
C CYS A 54 28.11 -26.55 12.31
N CYS A 55 27.26 -25.77 12.97
CA CYS A 55 25.87 -26.15 13.24
C CYS A 55 25.03 -26.21 11.95
N GLY A 56 25.39 -25.39 10.95
CA GLY A 56 24.67 -25.26 9.69
C GLY A 56 23.38 -24.46 9.84
N ASP A 57 22.95 -23.89 8.73
CA ASP A 57 21.76 -23.06 8.66
C ASP A 57 20.53 -23.90 8.30
N TRP A 58 19.38 -23.53 8.85
CA TRP A 58 18.14 -24.27 8.62
C TRP A 58 16.92 -23.38 8.49
N LEU A 59 15.99 -23.79 7.64
CA LEU A 59 14.61 -23.31 7.66
C LEU A 59 13.67 -24.43 8.10
N PHE A 60 13.03 -24.24 9.24
CA PHE A 60 11.96 -25.11 9.71
C PHE A 60 10.61 -24.57 9.20
N VAL A 61 9.78 -25.46 8.65
CA VAL A 61 8.51 -25.11 8.02
C VAL A 61 7.43 -26.10 8.41
N LEU A 62 6.24 -25.58 8.71
CA LEU A 62 5.01 -26.34 8.86
C LEU A 62 3.98 -25.87 7.83
N THR A 63 3.33 -26.80 7.13
CA THR A 63 2.31 -26.50 6.12
C THR A 63 0.96 -27.11 6.46
N GLU A 64 -0.11 -26.60 5.86
CA GLU A 64 -1.47 -27.10 6.13
C GLU A 64 -1.70 -28.58 5.76
N GLN A 65 -0.97 -29.13 4.78
CA GLN A 65 -1.09 -30.53 4.33
C GLN A 65 -0.11 -31.47 5.04
N SER A 66 0.82 -30.92 5.82
CA SER A 66 1.84 -31.72 6.50
C SER A 66 1.32 -32.56 7.67
N ASN A 67 0.04 -32.43 8.05
CA ASN A 67 -0.56 -33.11 9.20
C ASN A 67 0.30 -32.96 10.48
N ASN A 68 0.61 -31.71 10.84
CA ASN A 68 1.47 -31.31 11.94
C ASN A 68 2.91 -31.87 11.89
N GLN A 69 3.37 -32.37 10.74
CA GLN A 69 4.75 -32.80 10.55
C GLN A 69 5.61 -31.65 10.04
N TRP A 70 6.52 -31.18 10.88
CA TRP A 70 7.51 -30.19 10.47
C TRP A 70 8.47 -30.76 9.43
N VAL A 71 8.93 -29.90 8.52
CA VAL A 71 10.04 -30.18 7.59
C VAL A 71 11.15 -29.15 7.79
N ALA A 72 12.40 -29.55 7.64
CA ALA A 72 13.57 -28.68 7.71
C ALA A 72 14.33 -28.66 6.38
N PHE A 73 14.72 -27.49 5.92
CA PHE A 73 15.56 -27.28 4.75
C PHE A 73 16.98 -26.93 5.15
N ASP A 74 17.94 -27.69 4.64
CA ASP A 74 19.36 -27.36 4.67
C ASP A 74 19.72 -26.69 3.33
N PRO A 75 20.03 -25.38 3.32
CA PRO A 75 20.35 -24.64 2.10
C PRO A 75 21.72 -25.02 1.52
N GLU A 76 22.66 -25.52 2.32
CA GLU A 76 23.99 -25.92 1.85
C GLU A 76 23.93 -27.25 1.09
N ALA A 77 23.07 -28.17 1.57
CA ALA A 77 22.78 -29.42 0.86
C ALA A 77 21.68 -29.28 -0.21
N ASP A 78 20.95 -28.16 -0.23
CA ASP A 78 19.70 -27.97 -0.99
C ASP A 78 18.74 -29.17 -0.78
N ARG A 79 18.44 -29.49 0.49
CA ARG A 79 17.71 -30.71 0.87
C ARG A 79 16.70 -30.50 1.98
N TRP A 80 15.52 -31.09 1.80
CA TRP A 80 14.45 -31.12 2.79
C TRP A 80 14.42 -32.43 3.59
N HIS A 81 14.11 -32.30 4.88
CA HIS A 81 14.09 -33.37 5.87
C HIS A 81 12.79 -33.34 6.66
N PRO A 82 12.00 -34.42 6.69
CA PRO A 82 10.86 -34.50 7.59
C PRO A 82 11.36 -34.69 9.04
N LEU A 83 10.80 -33.92 9.96
CA LEU A 83 11.03 -34.09 11.39
C LEU A 83 10.13 -35.22 11.91
N PRO A 84 10.51 -35.84 13.05
CA PRO A 84 9.60 -36.69 13.80
C PRO A 84 8.32 -35.93 14.13
N LYS A 85 7.18 -36.61 14.07
CA LYS A 85 5.91 -36.02 14.51
C LYS A 85 5.96 -35.74 16.01
N VAL A 86 5.38 -34.62 16.42
CA VAL A 86 5.15 -34.32 17.83
C VAL A 86 4.22 -35.39 18.39
N SER A 87 4.65 -36.10 19.42
CA SER A 87 3.85 -37.12 20.11
C SER A 87 3.01 -36.44 21.20
N GLY A 88 1.69 -36.64 21.24
CA GLY A 88 0.81 -36.09 22.28
C GLY A 88 -0.69 -36.18 21.99
N ASP A 89 -1.52 -35.85 22.99
CA ASP A 89 -2.99 -36.04 23.01
C ASP A 89 -3.78 -35.28 21.92
N CYS A 90 -3.13 -34.35 21.21
CA CYS A 90 -3.72 -33.54 20.14
C CYS A 90 -3.14 -33.84 18.75
N ALA A 91 -2.47 -34.99 18.55
CA ALA A 91 -1.85 -35.34 17.27
C ALA A 91 -2.85 -35.33 16.09
N ASP A 92 -4.11 -35.65 16.35
CA ASP A 92 -5.20 -35.69 15.36
C ASP A 92 -5.91 -34.34 15.14
N ARG A 93 -5.41 -33.25 15.74
CA ARG A 93 -5.98 -31.90 15.63
C ARG A 93 -5.01 -30.97 14.93
N GLN A 94 -5.49 -30.10 14.05
CA GLN A 94 -4.64 -29.12 13.38
C GLN A 94 -4.20 -28.03 14.38
N HIS A 95 -2.89 -27.74 14.40
CA HIS A 95 -2.29 -26.71 15.24
C HIS A 95 -2.15 -25.41 14.45
N PHE A 96 -2.66 -24.29 14.97
CA PHE A 96 -2.58 -22.98 14.32
C PHE A 96 -2.47 -21.85 15.35
N GLY A 97 -2.06 -20.66 14.91
CA GLY A 97 -1.91 -19.48 15.78
C GLY A 97 -0.85 -19.66 16.87
N PHE A 98 0.05 -20.63 16.74
CA PHE A 98 1.24 -20.75 17.57
C PHE A 98 2.33 -19.79 17.07
N SER A 99 3.37 -19.60 17.87
CA SER A 99 4.60 -18.96 17.40
C SER A 99 5.74 -19.98 17.34
N CYS A 100 6.67 -19.78 16.43
CA CYS A 100 7.88 -20.60 16.34
C CYS A 100 9.12 -19.74 16.17
N VAL A 101 10.17 -20.05 16.92
CA VAL A 101 11.45 -19.33 16.91
C VAL A 101 12.60 -20.29 17.13
N CYS A 102 13.79 -19.94 16.64
CA CYS A 102 15.02 -20.66 16.95
C CYS A 102 15.85 -19.89 17.98
N VAL A 103 16.32 -20.58 19.01
CA VAL A 103 17.20 -20.02 20.04
C VAL A 103 18.16 -21.11 20.53
N TYR A 104 19.44 -20.76 20.72
CA TYR A 104 20.51 -21.70 21.10
C TYR A 104 20.52 -23.01 20.28
N ASN A 105 20.38 -22.91 18.96
CA ASN A 105 20.37 -24.07 18.05
C ASN A 105 19.23 -25.07 18.30
N ARG A 106 18.08 -24.58 18.78
CA ARG A 106 16.86 -25.35 19.03
C ARG A 106 15.67 -24.62 18.44
N LEU A 107 14.74 -25.37 17.86
CA LEU A 107 13.45 -24.85 17.41
C LEU A 107 12.46 -24.92 18.58
N LEU A 108 11.78 -23.83 18.88
CA LEU A 108 10.67 -23.77 19.82
C LEU A 108 9.36 -23.58 19.07
N VAL A 109 8.33 -24.32 19.49
CA VAL A 109 6.92 -24.16 19.09
C VAL A 109 6.12 -23.83 20.34
N ILE A 110 5.52 -22.65 20.36
CA ILE A 110 5.02 -22.00 21.57
C ILE A 110 3.52 -21.74 21.41
N GLY A 111 2.72 -22.22 22.36
CA GLY A 111 1.30 -21.89 22.46
C GLY A 111 0.46 -22.31 21.26
N GLY A 112 -0.56 -21.50 20.94
CA GLY A 112 -1.47 -21.69 19.82
C GLY A 112 -2.77 -22.38 20.19
N SER A 113 -3.48 -22.83 19.16
CA SER A 113 -4.80 -23.45 19.27
C SER A 113 -4.86 -24.76 18.50
N TYR A 114 -5.54 -25.76 19.08
CA TYR A 114 -5.86 -27.02 18.40
C TYR A 114 -7.33 -27.07 18.02
N ALA A 115 -7.63 -27.34 16.75
CA ALA A 115 -9.00 -27.57 16.26
C ALA A 115 -9.11 -28.88 15.47
N PRO A 116 -10.31 -29.51 15.41
CA PRO A 116 -10.55 -30.69 14.58
C PRO A 116 -10.33 -30.41 13.09
N LEU A 117 -9.88 -31.42 12.33
CA LEU A 117 -9.65 -31.30 10.88
C LEU A 117 -10.95 -31.16 10.05
N ASP A 118 -12.11 -31.56 10.58
CA ASP A 118 -13.40 -31.50 9.88
C ASP A 118 -14.34 -30.44 10.49
N SER A 119 -14.61 -29.40 9.71
CA SER A 119 -15.53 -28.29 10.04
C SER A 119 -17.01 -28.70 10.08
N SER A 120 -17.37 -29.93 9.72
CA SER A 120 -18.75 -30.43 9.72
C SER A 120 -19.33 -30.70 11.12
N VAL A 121 -18.49 -30.77 12.16
CA VAL A 121 -18.91 -31.04 13.55
C VAL A 121 -19.08 -29.73 14.33
N LEU A 122 -20.31 -29.25 14.43
CA LEU A 122 -20.70 -27.94 14.97
C LEU A 122 -20.50 -27.71 16.50
N ILE A 123 -19.77 -28.53 17.27
CA ILE A 123 -19.76 -28.40 18.76
C ILE A 123 -18.42 -28.71 19.47
N GLN A 124 -17.25 -28.31 18.94
CA GLN A 124 -16.03 -28.28 19.78
C GLN A 124 -15.33 -26.92 19.73
N ARG A 125 -15.21 -26.26 20.88
CA ARG A 125 -14.44 -25.02 21.03
C ARG A 125 -12.94 -25.31 20.83
N PRO A 126 -12.19 -24.46 20.11
CA PRO A 126 -10.74 -24.64 19.94
C PRO A 126 -10.02 -24.59 21.28
N LEU A 127 -9.06 -25.51 21.49
CA LEU A 127 -8.26 -25.60 22.70
C LEU A 127 -7.04 -24.69 22.57
N ILE A 128 -7.00 -23.60 23.33
CA ILE A 128 -5.83 -22.71 23.44
C ILE A 128 -4.86 -23.29 24.46
N THR A 129 -3.58 -23.41 24.11
CA THR A 129 -2.54 -24.05 24.92
C THR A 129 -1.45 -23.07 25.38
N ASP A 130 -0.83 -23.40 26.49
CA ASP A 130 0.38 -22.83 27.10
C ASP A 130 1.62 -23.74 26.89
N ASN A 131 1.47 -24.86 26.19
CA ASN A 131 2.56 -25.79 25.89
C ASN A 131 3.71 -25.10 25.14
N VAL A 132 4.93 -25.50 25.47
CA VAL A 132 6.13 -25.15 24.72
C VAL A 132 6.89 -26.43 24.38
N LEU A 133 7.08 -26.65 23.09
CA LEU A 133 7.78 -27.81 22.55
C LEU A 133 9.11 -27.37 21.97
N GLN A 134 10.16 -28.08 22.33
CA GLN A 134 11.51 -27.85 21.84
C GLN A 134 11.94 -29.01 20.96
N PHE A 135 12.41 -28.73 19.75
CA PHE A 135 13.07 -29.69 18.90
C PHE A 135 14.59 -29.49 18.94
N ASP A 136 15.28 -30.59 19.23
CA ASP A 136 16.73 -30.68 19.12
C ASP A 136 17.11 -31.26 17.75
N PRO A 137 17.67 -30.46 16.82
CA PRO A 137 18.02 -30.93 15.48
C PRO A 137 19.18 -31.93 15.48
N PHE A 138 19.96 -32.03 16.56
CA PHE A 138 21.06 -32.98 16.68
C PHE A 138 20.56 -34.32 17.20
N LYS A 139 19.73 -34.30 18.25
CA LYS A 139 19.11 -35.52 18.79
C LYS A 139 17.95 -36.01 17.93
N LYS A 140 17.41 -35.15 17.06
CA LYS A 140 16.20 -35.37 16.26
C LYS A 140 15.03 -35.77 17.15
N GLN A 141 14.82 -35.03 18.24
CA GLN A 141 13.82 -35.34 19.24
C GLN A 141 13.08 -34.09 19.70
N TRP A 142 11.80 -34.26 19.97
CA TRP A 142 10.95 -33.27 20.61
C TRP A 142 10.93 -33.49 22.12
N THR A 143 11.03 -32.42 22.88
CA THR A 143 10.90 -32.41 24.35
C THR A 143 9.97 -31.29 24.77
N SER A 144 9.16 -31.52 25.80
CA SER A 144 8.42 -30.42 26.44
C SER A 144 9.35 -29.66 27.38
N VAL A 145 9.23 -28.34 27.39
CA VAL A 145 9.94 -27.45 28.31
C VAL A 145 8.93 -26.69 29.17
N ALA A 146 9.37 -25.77 30.02
CA ALA A 146 8.48 -25.01 30.87
C ALA A 146 7.35 -24.35 30.08
N ARG A 147 6.13 -24.51 30.60
CA ARG A 147 4.90 -23.99 30.02
C ARG A 147 4.82 -22.49 30.24
N MET A 148 4.20 -21.77 29.29
CA MET A 148 3.83 -20.38 29.51
C MET A 148 2.90 -20.27 30.72
N ARG A 149 2.91 -19.13 31.40
CA ARG A 149 1.97 -18.88 32.51
C ARG A 149 0.56 -18.63 31.97
N THR A 150 0.47 -17.96 30.81
CA THR A 150 -0.79 -17.66 30.15
C THR A 150 -0.91 -18.45 28.84
N PRO A 151 -1.97 -19.26 28.65
CA PRO A 151 -2.31 -19.83 27.35
C PRO A 151 -2.64 -18.75 26.32
N ARG A 152 -2.04 -18.80 25.13
CA ARG A 152 -2.15 -17.76 24.09
C ARG A 152 -2.22 -18.35 22.70
N SER A 153 -2.99 -17.73 21.81
CA SER A 153 -2.90 -17.95 20.36
C SER A 153 -2.84 -16.61 19.60
N HIS A 154 -2.28 -16.59 18.40
CA HIS A 154 -2.13 -15.40 17.55
C HIS A 154 -1.44 -14.24 18.28
N PHE A 155 -0.37 -14.55 19.02
CA PHE A 155 0.40 -13.61 19.85
C PHE A 155 1.75 -13.28 19.20
N ALA A 156 2.37 -12.19 19.64
CA ALA A 156 3.68 -11.77 19.17
C ALA A 156 4.77 -12.57 19.88
N CYS A 157 5.79 -13.00 19.15
CA CYS A 157 6.92 -13.73 19.68
C CYS A 157 8.21 -13.30 18.96
N SER A 158 9.31 -13.08 19.70
CA SER A 158 10.63 -12.85 19.11
C SER A 158 11.77 -13.20 20.07
N VAL A 159 12.98 -13.37 19.52
CA VAL A 159 14.19 -13.66 20.29
C VAL A 159 15.04 -12.40 20.39
N ILE A 160 15.41 -12.03 21.62
CA ILE A 160 16.30 -10.89 21.90
C ILE A 160 17.31 -11.35 22.94
N ALA A 161 18.60 -11.18 22.62
CA ALA A 161 19.71 -11.56 23.50
C ALA A 161 19.58 -12.98 24.09
N GLY A 162 19.16 -13.96 23.28
CA GLY A 162 19.03 -15.37 23.69
C GLY A 162 17.78 -15.70 24.52
N LYS A 163 16.93 -14.72 24.82
CA LYS A 163 15.64 -14.93 25.51
C LYS A 163 14.46 -14.80 24.55
N VAL A 164 13.37 -15.49 24.85
CA VAL A 164 12.16 -15.49 24.01
C VAL A 164 11.10 -14.62 24.67
N TYR A 165 10.68 -13.57 23.98
CA TYR A 165 9.67 -12.64 24.45
C TYR A 165 8.34 -12.96 23.78
N VAL A 166 7.27 -13.04 24.56
CA VAL A 166 5.90 -13.21 24.05
C VAL A 166 4.97 -12.13 24.59
N ALA A 167 4.07 -11.61 23.77
CA ALA A 167 3.11 -10.61 24.20
C ALA A 167 1.82 -10.64 23.37
N GLY A 168 0.72 -10.22 23.99
CA GLY A 168 -0.57 -10.13 23.32
C GLY A 168 -1.20 -11.49 23.00
N GLY A 169 -2.10 -11.48 22.02
CA GLY A 169 -2.82 -12.63 21.51
C GLY A 169 -4.22 -12.81 22.08
N ARG A 170 -4.80 -13.97 21.79
CA ARG A 170 -6.15 -14.38 22.19
C ARG A 170 -6.10 -15.47 23.25
N ASN A 171 -7.00 -15.38 24.21
CA ASN A 171 -7.32 -16.42 25.18
C ASN A 171 -8.85 -16.50 25.33
N LEU A 172 -9.39 -17.66 25.69
CA LEU A 172 -10.82 -17.92 25.88
C LEU A 172 -11.48 -16.95 26.88
N SER A 173 -10.71 -16.40 27.82
CA SER A 173 -11.20 -15.49 28.86
C SER A 173 -11.28 -14.02 28.43
N PHE A 174 -10.62 -13.63 27.32
CA PHE A 174 -10.47 -12.22 26.92
C PHE A 174 -10.77 -12.02 25.44
N THR A 175 -12.03 -11.64 25.14
CA THR A 175 -12.52 -11.45 23.78
C THR A 175 -11.94 -10.22 23.06
N LYS A 176 -11.27 -9.31 23.79
CA LYS A 176 -10.66 -8.08 23.27
C LYS A 176 -9.14 -8.15 23.11
N GLY A 177 -8.52 -9.32 23.30
CA GLY A 177 -7.08 -9.52 23.22
C GLY A 177 -6.39 -9.41 24.60
N LEU A 178 -5.11 -9.75 24.65
CA LEU A 178 -4.32 -9.77 25.89
C LEU A 178 -3.38 -8.56 25.94
N ALA A 179 -3.24 -7.97 27.12
CA ALA A 179 -2.17 -7.01 27.41
C ALA A 179 -0.94 -7.67 28.07
N LEU A 180 -1.05 -8.94 28.48
CA LEU A 180 0.01 -9.62 29.20
C LEU A 180 1.22 -9.89 28.31
N ALA A 181 2.41 -9.92 28.92
CA ALA A 181 3.66 -10.27 28.28
C ALA A 181 4.52 -11.11 29.22
N GLU A 182 5.31 -12.02 28.66
CA GLU A 182 6.16 -12.95 29.39
C GLU A 182 7.49 -13.12 28.64
N VAL A 183 8.54 -13.45 29.38
CA VAL A 183 9.85 -13.79 28.83
C VAL A 183 10.26 -15.17 29.29
N TYR A 184 10.72 -15.99 28.36
CA TYR A 184 11.30 -17.30 28.61
C TYR A 184 12.81 -17.23 28.52
N ASP A 185 13.48 -17.76 29.53
CA ASP A 185 14.92 -17.98 29.54
C ASP A 185 15.20 -19.47 29.28
N PRO A 186 15.67 -19.84 28.07
CA PRO A 186 15.96 -21.22 27.73
C PRO A 186 17.09 -21.86 28.55
N LEU A 187 17.94 -21.05 29.20
CA LEU A 187 19.05 -21.57 30.01
C LEU A 187 18.58 -22.02 31.39
N THR A 188 17.57 -21.35 31.95
CA THR A 188 17.01 -21.68 33.26
C THR A 188 15.70 -22.47 33.18
N ASP A 189 15.16 -22.64 31.96
CA ASP A 189 13.86 -23.27 31.69
C ASP A 189 12.73 -22.65 32.52
N LYS A 190 12.66 -21.31 32.51
CA LYS A 190 11.69 -20.55 33.31
C LYS A 190 11.06 -19.41 32.54
N TRP A 191 9.78 -19.21 32.82
CA TRP A 191 9.00 -18.05 32.38
C TRP A 191 8.87 -17.02 33.49
N GLU A 192 9.19 -15.78 33.15
CA GLU A 192 9.03 -14.61 34.00
C GLU A 192 7.97 -13.68 33.41
N GLU A 193 7.20 -13.04 34.28
CA GLU A 193 6.21 -12.05 33.88
C GLU A 193 6.90 -10.72 33.57
N LEU A 194 6.50 -10.11 32.46
CA LEU A 194 6.90 -8.75 32.11
C LEU A 194 5.79 -7.77 32.53
N PRO A 195 6.10 -6.47 32.65
CA PRO A 195 5.08 -5.45 32.77
C PRO A 195 4.02 -5.61 31.65
N PRO A 196 2.73 -5.40 31.94
CA PRO A 196 1.70 -5.50 30.91
C PRO A 196 1.88 -4.42 29.84
N MET A 197 1.53 -4.75 28.60
CA MET A 197 1.45 -3.80 27.50
C MET A 197 0.44 -2.68 27.81
N PRO A 198 0.70 -1.45 27.34
CA PRO A 198 -0.23 -0.31 27.46
C PRO A 198 -1.63 -0.56 26.88
N ALA A 199 -1.76 -1.43 25.88
CA ALA A 199 -3.03 -1.80 25.28
C ALA A 199 -3.09 -3.31 25.00
N PRO A 200 -4.27 -3.94 25.14
CA PRO A 200 -4.46 -5.33 24.73
C PRO A 200 -4.43 -5.45 23.20
N LEU A 201 -3.65 -6.40 22.69
CA LEU A 201 -3.50 -6.68 21.26
C LEU A 201 -3.83 -8.15 20.95
N MET A 202 -4.37 -8.40 19.77
CA MET A 202 -4.56 -9.75 19.20
C MET A 202 -4.03 -9.79 17.76
N ASP A 203 -3.87 -10.99 17.19
CA ASP A 203 -3.34 -11.18 15.83
C ASP A 203 -1.99 -10.47 15.64
N CYS A 204 -1.09 -10.75 16.60
CA CYS A 204 0.16 -10.02 16.72
C CYS A 204 1.32 -10.74 16.02
N LEU A 205 2.24 -9.95 15.46
CA LEU A 205 3.55 -10.36 14.99
C LEU A 205 4.62 -9.74 15.90
N GLY A 206 5.56 -10.56 16.36
CA GLY A 206 6.69 -10.10 17.18
C GLY A 206 7.93 -9.87 16.33
N LEU A 207 8.64 -8.77 16.56
CA LEU A 207 9.86 -8.43 15.84
C LEU A 207 10.95 -7.95 16.80
N SER A 208 12.15 -8.51 16.64
CA SER A 208 13.37 -7.98 17.25
C SER A 208 13.98 -6.95 16.31
N TYR A 209 13.95 -5.68 16.71
CA TYR A 209 14.46 -4.58 15.90
C TYR A 209 15.15 -3.55 16.80
N LYS A 210 16.40 -3.20 16.47
CA LYS A 210 17.24 -2.27 17.26
C LYS A 210 17.29 -2.63 18.76
N GLY A 211 17.44 -3.92 19.07
CA GLY A 211 17.53 -4.43 20.45
C GLY A 211 16.21 -4.41 21.25
N LYS A 212 15.08 -4.09 20.61
CA LYS A 212 13.77 -3.94 21.26
C LYS A 212 12.77 -4.95 20.72
N PHE A 213 11.76 -5.27 21.54
CA PHE A 213 10.66 -6.15 21.16
C PHE A 213 9.49 -5.32 20.63
N HIS A 214 9.32 -5.32 19.32
CA HIS A 214 8.21 -4.67 18.64
C HIS A 214 7.04 -5.65 18.51
N VAL A 215 5.91 -5.31 19.11
CA VAL A 215 4.65 -6.02 18.98
C VAL A 215 3.80 -5.27 17.97
N LEU A 216 3.67 -5.90 16.81
CA LEU A 216 2.87 -5.42 15.69
C LEU A 216 1.53 -6.15 15.73
N SER A 217 0.42 -5.47 15.49
CA SER A 217 -0.91 -6.09 15.44
C SER A 217 -1.67 -5.48 14.27
N ASP A 218 -2.37 -6.32 13.51
CA ASP A 218 -3.23 -5.89 12.42
C ASP A 218 -4.64 -5.54 12.93
N GLN A 219 -4.73 -4.71 13.99
CA GLN A 219 -5.96 -4.50 14.74
C GLN A 219 -7.22 -4.45 13.87
N VAL A 220 -8.00 -5.53 13.96
CA VAL A 220 -9.35 -5.62 13.45
C VAL A 220 -10.19 -4.53 14.12
N GLY A 221 -10.44 -3.44 13.39
CA GLY A 221 -11.66 -2.64 13.57
C GLY A 221 -11.59 -1.20 14.07
N LEU A 222 -10.50 -0.63 14.62
CA LEU A 222 -10.65 0.66 15.34
C LEU A 222 -9.59 1.77 15.23
N SER A 223 -8.41 1.62 14.61
CA SER A 223 -7.49 2.77 14.49
C SER A 223 -6.73 2.81 13.17
N GLU A 224 -6.14 3.96 12.89
CA GLU A 224 -5.47 4.34 11.64
C GLU A 224 -3.93 4.29 11.75
N THR A 225 -3.45 3.81 12.90
CA THR A 225 -2.05 3.52 13.19
C THR A 225 -2.01 2.07 13.65
N ASN A 226 -1.08 1.27 13.12
CA ASN A 226 -0.74 0.01 13.77
C ASN A 226 0.00 0.40 15.03
N ILE A 227 -0.72 0.47 16.15
CA ILE A 227 -0.16 0.74 17.46
C ILE A 227 0.96 -0.27 17.67
N THR A 228 2.19 0.19 17.54
CA THR A 228 3.36 -0.66 17.75
C THR A 228 3.72 -0.51 19.21
N GLN A 229 3.49 -1.58 19.98
CA GLN A 229 3.93 -1.63 21.37
C GLN A 229 5.38 -2.09 21.37
N VAL A 230 6.29 -1.24 21.84
CA VAL A 230 7.72 -1.51 21.87
C VAL A 230 8.15 -1.71 23.30
N PHE A 231 8.63 -2.90 23.63
CA PHE A 231 9.25 -3.17 24.92
C PHE A 231 10.76 -3.00 24.83
N ASN A 232 11.32 -2.26 25.77
CA ASN A 232 12.76 -2.09 25.93
C ASN A 232 13.27 -2.96 27.09
N PRO A 233 14.01 -4.05 26.80
CA PRO A 233 14.51 -4.95 27.84
C PRO A 233 15.51 -4.31 28.81
N SER A 234 16.31 -3.33 28.36
CA SER A 234 17.35 -2.71 29.21
C SER A 234 16.79 -1.93 30.39
N ILE A 235 15.59 -1.37 30.24
CA ILE A 235 14.92 -0.57 31.28
C ILE A 235 13.59 -1.19 31.74
N ASN A 236 13.21 -2.34 31.18
CA ASN A 236 11.99 -3.07 31.51
C ASN A 236 10.71 -2.22 31.38
N THR A 237 10.56 -1.46 30.28
CA THR A 237 9.39 -0.60 30.05
C THR A 237 8.82 -0.72 28.64
N TRP A 238 7.52 -0.50 28.50
CA TRP A 238 6.83 -0.34 27.23
C TRP A 238 6.72 1.11 26.78
N CYS A 239 6.79 1.34 25.48
CA CYS A 239 6.34 2.57 24.85
C CYS A 239 5.44 2.29 23.65
N THR A 240 4.48 3.17 23.43
CA THR A 240 3.63 3.12 22.25
C THR A 240 4.24 4.01 21.17
N MET A 241 4.44 3.45 19.98
CA MET A 241 4.91 4.19 18.80
C MET A 241 3.83 4.17 17.72
N GLU A 242 3.60 5.32 17.10
CA GLU A 242 2.87 5.42 15.85
C GLU A 242 3.86 5.22 14.71
N ASP A 243 3.76 4.07 14.05
CA ASP A 243 4.66 3.71 12.97
C ASP A 243 3.91 3.00 11.85
N ILE A 244 4.32 3.27 10.61
CA ILE A 244 3.67 2.73 9.42
C ILE A 244 4.40 1.45 9.01
N TRP A 245 3.79 0.31 9.31
CA TRP A 245 4.24 -1.00 8.85
C TRP A 245 3.33 -1.47 7.72
N PRO A 246 3.81 -1.51 6.46
CA PRO A 246 2.97 -1.95 5.35
C PRO A 246 2.84 -3.48 5.40
N PHE A 247 1.69 -3.95 5.88
CA PHE A 247 1.35 -5.38 5.94
C PHE A 247 0.55 -5.84 4.73
N SER A 248 0.79 -7.08 4.29
CA SER A 248 -0.12 -7.83 3.42
C SER A 248 -1.11 -8.63 4.26
N ARG A 249 -2.39 -8.66 3.85
CA ARG A 249 -3.41 -9.56 4.43
C ARG A 249 -3.35 -10.99 3.91
N ALA A 250 -2.48 -11.28 2.94
CA ALA A 250 -2.37 -12.59 2.33
C ALA A 250 -1.42 -13.55 3.08
N MET A 251 -0.76 -13.12 4.18
CA MET A 251 0.39 -13.81 4.77
C MET A 251 0.42 -13.71 6.31
N GLN A 252 0.79 -14.80 6.98
CA GLN A 252 0.96 -14.83 8.45
C GLN A 252 2.33 -14.29 8.92
N PHE A 253 3.35 -14.23 8.06
CA PHE A 253 4.73 -13.83 8.40
C PHE A 253 5.27 -12.79 7.40
N ALA A 254 4.71 -11.59 7.41
CA ALA A 254 4.96 -10.61 6.34
C ALA A 254 6.27 -9.81 6.49
N VAL A 255 6.93 -9.82 7.66
CA VAL A 255 8.07 -8.94 7.97
C VAL A 255 9.28 -9.74 8.48
N GLN A 256 10.45 -9.46 7.94
CA GLN A 256 11.73 -10.10 8.31
C GLN A 256 12.81 -9.04 8.56
N VAL A 257 13.62 -9.22 9.61
CA VAL A 257 14.80 -8.39 9.90
C VAL A 257 16.05 -9.20 9.59
N MET A 258 16.81 -8.73 8.61
CA MET A 258 18.03 -9.38 8.15
C MET A 258 19.21 -9.08 9.06
N CYS A 259 20.32 -9.77 8.82
CA CYS A 259 21.56 -9.65 9.58
C CYS A 259 22.19 -8.25 9.55
N ASP A 260 22.02 -7.53 8.45
CA ASP A 260 22.46 -6.14 8.29
C ASP A 260 21.55 -5.13 9.02
N GLY A 261 20.53 -5.60 9.73
CA GLY A 261 19.56 -4.76 10.46
C GLY A 261 18.48 -4.14 9.58
N ARG A 262 18.46 -4.44 8.27
CA ARG A 262 17.40 -3.97 7.37
C ARG A 262 16.14 -4.79 7.56
N VAL A 263 15.01 -4.10 7.40
CA VAL A 263 13.70 -4.72 7.51
C VAL A 263 13.10 -4.88 6.13
N TYR A 264 12.58 -6.06 5.84
CA TYR A 264 11.91 -6.39 4.59
C TYR A 264 10.48 -6.84 4.86
N THR A 265 9.56 -6.45 3.99
CA THR A 265 8.16 -6.86 4.05
C THR A 265 7.60 -7.11 2.66
N VAL A 266 6.60 -7.98 2.56
CA VAL A 266 5.85 -8.21 1.33
C VAL A 266 4.47 -7.58 1.43
N VAL A 267 4.10 -6.78 0.43
CA VAL A 267 2.84 -6.04 0.39
C VAL A 267 2.05 -6.42 -0.85
N ASP A 268 0.82 -6.88 -0.65
CA ASP A 268 -0.06 -7.31 -1.73
C ASP A 268 -1.08 -6.22 -2.11
N TRP A 269 -0.68 -5.39 -3.08
CA TRP A 269 -1.57 -4.50 -3.83
C TRP A 269 -1.61 -4.92 -5.31
N GLY A 270 -1.74 -6.24 -5.56
CA GLY A 270 -1.91 -6.80 -6.90
C GLY A 270 -0.63 -7.13 -7.68
N GLU A 271 0.56 -7.09 -7.03
CA GLU A 271 1.84 -7.53 -7.62
C GLU A 271 2.85 -8.09 -6.56
N SER A 272 2.40 -8.56 -5.38
CA SER A 272 3.27 -9.10 -4.29
C SER A 272 4.65 -8.41 -4.16
N LEU A 273 4.64 -7.12 -3.79
CA LEU A 273 5.84 -6.27 -3.81
C LEU A 273 6.67 -6.45 -2.54
N ILE A 274 7.98 -6.65 -2.71
CA ILE A 274 8.95 -6.64 -1.61
C ILE A 274 9.38 -5.19 -1.37
N LYS A 275 9.21 -4.73 -0.13
CA LYS A 275 9.64 -3.41 0.34
C LYS A 275 10.68 -3.54 1.43
N THR A 276 11.53 -2.53 1.54
CA THR A 276 12.48 -2.36 2.64
C THR A 276 12.39 -0.94 3.21
N ARG A 277 12.89 -0.76 4.42
CA ARG A 277 12.87 0.51 5.14
C ARG A 277 14.27 1.07 5.29
N ASP A 278 14.44 2.35 4.95
CA ASP A 278 15.71 3.05 5.17
C ASP A 278 15.98 3.26 6.67
N SER A 279 17.24 3.09 7.07
CA SER A 279 17.71 3.26 8.46
C SER A 279 17.80 4.72 8.90
N GLU A 280 18.00 5.65 7.96
CA GLU A 280 18.18 7.09 8.24
C GLU A 280 16.91 7.92 8.01
N GLY A 281 16.16 7.66 6.92
CA GLY A 281 14.95 8.41 6.55
C GLY A 281 13.63 7.81 7.05
N GLY A 282 13.60 6.56 7.52
CA GLY A 282 12.39 5.91 8.05
C GLY A 282 11.30 5.57 7.03
N GLU A 283 11.52 5.86 5.75
CA GLU A 283 10.59 5.64 4.64
C GLU A 283 10.69 4.22 4.03
N TRP A 284 9.56 3.70 3.55
CA TRP A 284 9.49 2.40 2.86
C TRP A 284 9.61 2.57 1.35
N TYR A 285 10.51 1.80 0.73
CA TYR A 285 10.67 1.76 -0.73
C TYR A 285 10.66 0.34 -1.28
N THR A 286 10.25 0.18 -2.53
CA THR A 286 10.13 -1.12 -3.19
C THR A 286 11.48 -1.58 -3.74
N VAL A 287 11.82 -2.85 -3.50
CA VAL A 287 13.06 -3.48 -3.99
C VAL A 287 12.84 -4.46 -5.14
N GLY A 288 11.61 -4.97 -5.29
CA GLY A 288 11.19 -5.83 -6.40
C GLY A 288 9.85 -6.52 -6.11
N SER A 289 9.54 -7.58 -6.85
CA SER A 289 8.31 -8.38 -6.67
C SER A 289 8.61 -9.87 -6.55
N VAL A 290 7.71 -10.58 -5.87
CA VAL A 290 7.69 -12.05 -5.83
C VAL A 290 7.23 -12.57 -7.22
N PRO A 291 7.94 -13.51 -7.85
CA PRO A 291 7.58 -14.01 -9.17
C PRO A 291 6.25 -14.77 -9.14
N SER A 292 5.47 -14.66 -10.21
CA SER A 292 4.28 -15.47 -10.42
C SER A 292 4.63 -16.95 -10.65
N VAL A 293 3.63 -17.83 -10.58
CA VAL A 293 3.78 -19.29 -10.71
C VAL A 293 3.15 -19.74 -12.02
N ILE A 294 3.88 -20.51 -12.82
CA ILE A 294 3.39 -21.07 -14.08
C ILE A 294 3.18 -22.57 -13.87
N LEU A 295 1.95 -23.05 -14.03
CA LEU A 295 1.65 -24.48 -13.95
C LEU A 295 1.76 -25.11 -15.34
N THR A 296 2.25 -26.36 -15.42
CA THR A 296 2.50 -27.09 -16.68
C THR A 296 1.26 -27.23 -17.58
N ASN A 297 0.06 -27.29 -17.00
CA ASN A 297 -1.22 -27.36 -17.71
C ASN A 297 -2.05 -26.08 -17.53
N HIS A 298 -1.38 -24.92 -17.52
CA HIS A 298 -2.05 -23.63 -17.40
C HIS A 298 -1.30 -22.56 -18.19
N THR A 299 -2.00 -21.91 -19.11
CA THR A 299 -1.42 -20.98 -20.09
C THR A 299 -0.99 -19.65 -19.49
N ARG A 300 -1.47 -19.29 -18.28
CA ARG A 300 -1.15 -18.01 -17.62
C ARG A 300 -0.35 -18.20 -16.34
N ALA A 301 0.48 -17.20 -16.04
CA ALA A 301 1.10 -17.08 -14.74
C ALA A 301 0.06 -16.73 -13.67
N LEU A 302 0.14 -17.40 -12.53
CA LEU A 302 -0.78 -17.29 -11.40
C LEU A 302 -0.08 -16.61 -10.23
N GLU A 303 -0.81 -15.75 -9.52
CA GLU A 303 -0.31 -15.17 -8.28
C GLU A 303 -0.48 -16.15 -7.12
N ALA A 304 0.63 -16.43 -6.43
CA ALA A 304 0.59 -17.22 -5.21
C ALA A 304 0.05 -16.36 -4.06
N PHE A 305 -0.71 -16.98 -3.16
CA PHE A 305 -1.16 -16.37 -1.91
C PHE A 305 -0.96 -17.36 -0.75
N SER A 306 -0.94 -16.85 0.49
CA SER A 306 -0.69 -17.65 1.70
C SER A 306 0.63 -18.44 1.69
N TYR A 307 1.63 -17.96 0.94
CA TYR A 307 3.01 -18.45 1.02
C TYR A 307 3.72 -17.90 2.27
N GLY A 308 4.79 -18.57 2.69
CA GLY A 308 5.67 -18.14 3.77
C GLY A 308 6.75 -17.20 3.25
N PHE A 309 7.22 -16.31 4.13
CA PHE A 309 8.31 -15.39 3.86
C PHE A 309 9.29 -15.41 5.03
N ALA A 310 10.54 -15.77 4.74
CA ALA A 310 11.58 -15.97 5.73
C ALA A 310 12.89 -15.33 5.26
N SER A 311 13.73 -14.90 6.20
CA SER A 311 15.13 -14.55 5.94
C SER A 311 16.04 -15.62 6.52
N LEU A 312 17.09 -15.94 5.78
CA LEU A 312 18.18 -16.80 6.23
C LEU A 312 19.49 -16.23 5.67
N ARG A 313 20.43 -15.86 6.55
CA ARG A 313 21.65 -15.11 6.20
C ARG A 313 21.30 -13.81 5.44
N ASP A 314 21.85 -13.65 4.25
CA ASP A 314 21.68 -12.49 3.37
C ASP A 314 20.63 -12.72 2.27
N GLU A 315 19.75 -13.71 2.44
CA GLU A 315 18.77 -14.11 1.43
C GLU A 315 17.33 -14.11 1.96
N LEU A 316 16.39 -13.82 1.06
CA LEU A 316 14.95 -13.91 1.30
C LEU A 316 14.38 -15.15 0.63
N TYR A 317 13.56 -15.90 1.36
CA TYR A 317 12.91 -17.13 0.94
C TYR A 317 11.39 -16.93 0.84
N ILE A 318 10.81 -17.42 -0.26
CA ILE A 318 9.38 -17.53 -0.53
C ILE A 318 9.03 -19.01 -0.56
N LEU A 319 8.13 -19.42 0.34
CA LEU A 319 7.88 -20.83 0.67
C LEU A 319 6.43 -21.21 0.38
N GLY A 320 6.21 -22.17 -0.52
CA GLY A 320 4.90 -22.79 -0.77
C GLY A 320 3.82 -21.80 -1.20
N GLY A 321 2.65 -21.90 -0.57
CA GLY A 321 1.46 -21.11 -0.87
C GLY A 321 0.46 -21.84 -1.76
N LYS A 322 -0.51 -21.09 -2.28
CA LYS A 322 -1.60 -21.58 -3.12
C LYS A 322 -1.76 -20.70 -4.34
N VAL A 323 -2.24 -21.27 -5.43
CA VAL A 323 -2.70 -20.54 -6.61
C VAL A 323 -4.10 -20.98 -6.99
N LEU A 324 -4.89 -20.04 -7.52
CA LEU A 324 -6.22 -20.34 -8.06
C LEU A 324 -6.08 -20.68 -9.54
N LYS A 325 -6.20 -21.95 -9.88
CA LYS A 325 -6.24 -22.44 -11.26
C LYS A 325 -7.69 -22.44 -11.73
N TRP A 326 -8.01 -21.80 -12.84
CA TRP A 326 -9.38 -21.82 -13.41
C TRP A 326 -9.49 -22.87 -14.52
N GLU A 327 -10.67 -23.48 -14.67
CA GLU A 327 -10.98 -24.33 -15.84
C GLU A 327 -11.29 -23.47 -17.07
N GLU A 328 -10.57 -23.70 -18.18
CA GLU A 328 -10.73 -22.95 -19.44
C GLU A 328 -12.08 -23.24 -20.15
N ALA A 329 -12.79 -24.32 -19.79
CA ALA A 329 -13.97 -24.81 -20.50
C ALA A 329 -15.34 -24.21 -20.05
N GLY A 330 -15.36 -23.12 -19.28
CA GLY A 330 -16.54 -22.24 -19.24
C GLY A 330 -17.54 -22.38 -18.08
N ALA A 331 -17.13 -22.84 -16.88
CA ALA A 331 -18.03 -22.95 -15.73
C ALA A 331 -17.54 -22.26 -14.44
N GLY A 332 -16.69 -21.23 -14.51
CA GLY A 332 -16.36 -20.36 -13.36
C GLY A 332 -15.82 -21.08 -12.10
N ARG A 333 -15.32 -22.31 -12.24
CA ARG A 333 -14.81 -23.14 -11.14
C ARG A 333 -13.31 -22.92 -10.99
N PHE A 334 -12.87 -22.70 -9.76
CA PHE A 334 -11.46 -22.53 -9.41
C PHE A 334 -10.98 -23.74 -8.61
N ASP A 335 -9.89 -24.34 -9.07
CA ASP A 335 -9.13 -25.34 -8.34
C ASP A 335 -8.02 -24.64 -7.55
N ILE A 336 -7.94 -24.95 -6.26
CA ILE A 336 -6.86 -24.47 -5.42
C ILE A 336 -5.68 -25.44 -5.60
N VAL A 337 -4.65 -24.99 -6.30
CA VAL A 337 -3.40 -25.73 -6.44
C VAL A 337 -2.48 -25.31 -5.31
N ARG A 338 -2.04 -26.29 -4.53
CA ARG A 338 -1.10 -26.11 -3.41
C ARG A 338 0.31 -26.26 -3.93
N LEU A 339 1.19 -25.35 -3.52
CA LEU A 339 2.57 -25.29 -3.99
C LEU A 339 3.51 -25.87 -2.93
N ASP A 340 4.48 -26.64 -3.39
CA ASP A 340 5.68 -27.08 -2.67
C ASP A 340 6.93 -26.26 -3.05
N LEU A 341 6.73 -25.26 -3.92
CA LEU A 341 7.77 -24.45 -4.53
C LEU A 341 8.49 -23.55 -3.51
N VAL A 342 9.81 -23.42 -3.68
CA VAL A 342 10.65 -22.58 -2.84
C VAL A 342 11.54 -21.71 -3.72
N ARG A 343 11.48 -20.40 -3.50
CA ARG A 343 12.24 -19.40 -4.26
C ARG A 343 13.09 -18.55 -3.34
N VAL A 344 14.33 -18.31 -3.73
CA VAL A 344 15.29 -17.51 -2.97
C VAL A 344 15.83 -16.36 -3.81
N CYS A 345 16.05 -15.20 -3.18
CA CYS A 345 16.76 -14.08 -3.80
C CYS A 345 17.62 -13.31 -2.79
N ASN A 346 18.69 -12.69 -3.29
CA ASN A 346 19.44 -11.68 -2.56
C ASN A 346 18.73 -10.32 -2.70
N PRO A 347 18.28 -9.69 -1.61
CA PRO A 347 17.48 -8.47 -1.66
C PRO A 347 18.30 -7.18 -1.82
N VAL A 348 19.63 -7.27 -1.91
CA VAL A 348 20.54 -6.15 -2.23
C VAL A 348 20.81 -6.10 -3.74
N ALA A 349 20.73 -7.23 -4.45
CA ALA A 349 20.91 -7.27 -5.90
C ALA A 349 19.80 -6.51 -6.65
N ARG A 350 20.17 -5.72 -7.66
CA ARG A 350 19.24 -4.98 -8.52
C ARG A 350 19.49 -5.30 -10.00
N PRO A 351 18.49 -5.82 -10.75
CA PRO A 351 17.18 -6.31 -10.29
C PRO A 351 17.31 -7.55 -9.38
N LEU A 352 16.23 -7.89 -8.66
CA LEU A 352 16.20 -9.13 -7.87
C LEU A 352 16.41 -10.33 -8.78
N LYS A 353 17.37 -11.19 -8.42
CA LYS A 353 17.65 -12.45 -9.12
C LYS A 353 17.08 -13.60 -8.30
N TRP A 354 16.14 -14.32 -8.88
CA TRP A 354 15.47 -15.44 -8.23
C TRP A 354 16.09 -16.78 -8.65
N LYS A 355 16.26 -17.66 -7.67
CA LYS A 355 16.65 -19.06 -7.86
C LYS A 355 15.58 -19.94 -7.23
N GLU A 356 15.19 -21.02 -7.90
CA GLU A 356 14.35 -22.06 -7.31
C GLU A 356 15.26 -23.10 -6.65
N THR A 357 14.95 -23.48 -5.42
CA THR A 357 15.65 -24.55 -4.69
C THR A 357 14.90 -25.86 -4.87
N ARG A 358 15.35 -26.95 -4.22
CA ARG A 358 14.53 -28.16 -4.17
C ARG A 358 13.15 -27.86 -3.57
N PRO A 359 12.06 -28.42 -4.15
CA PRO A 359 10.74 -28.31 -3.58
C PRO A 359 10.65 -29.04 -2.24
N MET A 360 9.71 -28.61 -1.40
CA MET A 360 9.46 -29.22 -0.10
C MET A 360 9.13 -30.71 -0.23
N CYS A 361 9.59 -31.53 0.71
CA CYS A 361 9.46 -32.99 0.63
C CYS A 361 8.15 -33.53 1.24
N GLY A 362 7.70 -34.70 0.78
CA GLY A 362 6.56 -35.41 1.36
C GLY A 362 5.23 -34.70 1.09
N PRO A 363 4.28 -34.66 2.06
CA PRO A 363 3.01 -33.94 1.91
C PRO A 363 3.14 -32.42 2.17
N ALA A 364 4.35 -31.90 2.35
CA ALA A 364 4.58 -30.49 2.70
C ALA A 364 4.34 -29.57 1.49
N CYS A 365 3.09 -29.14 1.32
CA CYS A 365 2.71 -28.14 0.32
C CYS A 365 1.58 -27.25 0.86
N GLY A 366 1.28 -26.17 0.14
CA GLY A 366 0.17 -25.28 0.45
C GLY A 366 0.54 -24.14 1.38
N SER A 367 -0.44 -23.66 2.14
CA SER A 367 -0.26 -22.53 3.05
C SER A 367 0.74 -22.85 4.16
N ILE A 368 1.63 -21.91 4.43
CA ILE A 368 2.61 -22.02 5.53
C ILE A 368 1.95 -21.59 6.84
N LEU A 369 1.97 -22.49 7.83
CA LEU A 369 1.39 -22.29 9.16
C LEU A 369 2.44 -21.84 10.19
N GLY A 370 3.71 -22.19 9.96
CA GLY A 370 4.83 -21.82 10.82
C GLY A 370 6.14 -21.85 10.04
N CYS A 371 7.02 -20.89 10.31
CA CYS A 371 8.36 -20.86 9.75
C CYS A 371 9.36 -20.24 10.73
N ALA A 372 10.54 -20.85 10.89
CA ALA A 372 11.62 -20.32 11.72
C ALA A 372 12.98 -20.60 11.07
N SER A 373 13.86 -19.60 11.07
CA SER A 373 15.24 -19.73 10.61
C SER A 373 16.19 -19.99 11.78
N LEU A 374 17.16 -20.87 11.55
CA LEU A 374 18.29 -21.12 12.43
C LEU A 374 19.57 -20.75 11.68
N GLU A 375 20.37 -19.86 12.24
CA GLU A 375 21.58 -19.34 11.60
C GLU A 375 22.82 -19.60 12.46
N GLU A 376 23.92 -19.91 11.80
CA GLU A 376 25.27 -20.03 12.38
C GLU A 376 25.81 -18.66 12.86
N GLU A 377 26.61 -18.64 13.93
CA GLU A 377 26.90 -17.47 14.78
C GLU A 377 27.50 -16.20 14.12
N SER A 378 27.83 -16.17 12.83
CA SER A 378 28.41 -14.99 12.16
C SER A 378 27.48 -13.76 12.18
N CYS A 379 26.16 -13.96 12.24
CA CYS A 379 25.16 -12.90 12.37
C CYS A 379 24.80 -12.56 13.84
N SER A 380 25.13 -13.45 14.78
CA SER A 380 24.80 -13.29 16.20
C SER A 380 25.77 -12.36 16.95
N GLN A 381 27.05 -12.31 16.56
CA GLN A 381 28.04 -11.43 17.19
C GLN A 381 27.82 -9.96 16.84
N SER A 382 27.38 -9.65 15.62
CA SER A 382 26.97 -8.28 15.23
C SER A 382 25.71 -7.83 15.97
N ARG A 383 24.74 -8.73 16.25
CA ARG A 383 23.59 -8.42 17.11
C ARG A 383 23.99 -8.17 18.57
N ILE A 384 24.87 -8.99 19.14
CA ILE A 384 25.35 -8.82 20.53
C ILE A 384 26.21 -7.54 20.68
N LEU A 385 27.06 -7.20 19.70
CA LEU A 385 27.87 -5.97 19.76
C LEU A 385 27.03 -4.69 19.55
N LEU A 386 26.06 -4.70 18.63
CA LEU A 386 25.16 -3.55 18.42
C LEU A 386 24.23 -3.32 19.62
N ASP A 387 23.78 -4.40 20.29
CA ASP A 387 22.94 -4.31 21.49
C ASP A 387 23.73 -3.81 22.74
N LEU A 388 25.05 -4.02 22.79
CA LEU A 388 25.92 -3.48 23.85
C LEU A 388 26.24 -2.00 23.67
N VAL A 389 26.38 -1.51 22.42
CA VAL A 389 26.68 -0.10 22.12
C VAL A 389 25.45 0.81 22.30
N ALA A 390 24.23 0.26 22.24
CA ALA A 390 22.98 1.00 22.44
C ALA A 390 22.70 1.43 23.90
N ASN A 391 23.55 1.06 24.87
CA ASN A 391 23.37 1.33 26.31
C ASN A 391 24.11 2.59 26.84
N VAL A 392 24.48 3.55 25.98
CA VAL A 392 25.00 4.86 26.45
C VAL A 392 23.82 5.83 26.67
N PRO A 393 23.56 6.31 27.90
CA PRO A 393 22.49 7.27 28.16
C PRO A 393 22.75 8.58 27.44
N SER A 394 21.77 9.03 26.64
CA SER A 394 21.79 10.33 25.96
C SER A 394 21.56 11.49 26.95
N CYS A 395 22.52 11.74 27.82
CA CYS A 395 22.66 12.98 28.60
C CYS A 395 24.14 13.19 28.97
N MET A 396 24.99 13.32 27.97
CA MET A 396 26.24 14.11 27.95
C MET A 396 26.99 13.75 26.67
N LEU A 397 27.03 14.69 25.73
CA LEU A 397 28.06 14.92 24.69
C LEU A 397 27.41 15.73 23.54
N GLN A 398 27.21 17.02 23.80
CA GLN A 398 27.38 18.01 22.74
C GLN A 398 28.89 18.15 22.52
N LEU A 399 29.39 17.69 21.37
CA LEU A 399 30.57 18.24 20.68
C LEU A 399 30.80 17.46 19.37
N ASP A 400 30.35 18.09 18.29
CA ASP A 400 30.94 18.14 16.94
C ASP A 400 31.76 16.93 16.42
N VAL A 401 31.08 15.96 15.80
CA VAL A 401 31.70 14.90 14.95
C VAL A 401 31.20 14.99 13.51
N LYS A 402 30.72 16.17 13.07
CA LYS A 402 30.23 16.37 11.69
C LYS A 402 31.29 16.88 10.71
N ASN A 403 32.50 17.19 11.18
CA ASN A 403 33.60 17.72 10.35
C ASN A 403 34.80 16.77 10.16
N ALA A 404 34.75 15.51 10.61
CA ALA A 404 35.91 14.60 10.53
C ALA A 404 35.82 13.49 9.46
N LEU A 405 34.71 13.33 8.73
CA LEU A 405 34.55 12.21 7.77
C LEU A 405 34.42 12.61 6.29
N VAL A 406 34.79 13.85 5.92
CA VAL A 406 34.83 14.31 4.51
C VAL A 406 36.27 14.57 4.02
N MET A 407 37.29 14.39 4.87
CA MET A 407 38.71 14.66 4.55
C MET A 407 39.59 13.40 4.40
N ALA A 408 39.03 12.19 4.38
CA ALA A 408 39.80 10.97 4.25
C ALA A 408 39.10 9.94 3.34
N ASN A 409 39.13 10.17 2.02
CA ASN A 409 39.13 9.14 0.97
C ASN A 409 39.14 9.78 -0.43
N ALA A 410 40.26 10.39 -0.81
CA ALA A 410 40.57 10.70 -2.21
C ALA A 410 42.08 10.87 -2.43
N VAL A 411 42.88 9.90 -1.99
CA VAL A 411 44.29 9.79 -2.40
C VAL A 411 44.63 8.31 -2.53
N THR A 412 44.55 7.77 -3.76
CA THR A 412 45.55 6.86 -4.37
C THR A 412 45.08 6.41 -5.77
N ALA A 413 45.82 6.86 -6.80
CA ALA A 413 46.22 6.19 -8.06
C ALA A 413 45.13 5.56 -8.97
N ASN A 414 45.12 5.62 -10.31
CA ASN A 414 45.96 6.10 -11.43
C ASN A 414 45.02 5.97 -12.66
N THR A 415 44.89 6.90 -13.61
CA THR A 415 45.72 7.01 -14.84
C THR A 415 45.48 8.34 -15.59
N LYS A 416 46.49 8.73 -16.38
CA LYS A 416 46.85 10.02 -17.04
C LYS A 416 45.89 10.69 -18.06
N PRO A 417 46.16 11.96 -18.47
CA PRO A 417 45.19 12.93 -19.01
C PRO A 417 45.23 13.12 -20.54
N LEU A 418 44.16 13.71 -21.09
CA LEU A 418 44.12 14.34 -22.43
C LEU A 418 44.01 15.88 -22.29
N PRO A 419 44.51 16.68 -23.25
CA PRO A 419 44.82 18.10 -23.05
C PRO A 419 43.63 19.04 -23.30
N LEU A 420 43.69 20.17 -22.59
CA LEU A 420 42.83 21.34 -22.70
C LEU A 420 43.05 22.10 -24.02
N GLN A 421 41.97 22.31 -24.78
CA GLN A 421 41.76 23.54 -25.54
C GLN A 421 40.26 23.87 -25.60
N ASP A 422 39.96 25.15 -25.43
CA ASP A 422 38.66 25.83 -25.53
C ASP A 422 37.68 25.74 -24.35
N TRP A 423 37.98 26.52 -23.29
CA TRP A 423 37.02 26.88 -22.26
C TRP A 423 36.68 28.37 -22.34
N ASN A 424 35.72 28.71 -23.19
CA ASN A 424 35.18 30.07 -23.32
C ASN A 424 33.65 30.10 -23.31
N ASN A 425 32.99 29.46 -22.32
CA ASN A 425 31.52 29.42 -22.21
C ASN A 425 30.98 29.39 -20.76
N ASN A 426 31.64 30.06 -19.80
CA ASN A 426 31.16 30.13 -18.40
C ASN A 426 30.27 31.35 -18.07
N VAL A 427 29.92 32.18 -19.06
CA VAL A 427 29.08 33.38 -18.83
C VAL A 427 27.58 33.05 -18.84
N THR A 428 27.15 31.94 -19.44
CA THR A 428 25.72 31.58 -19.59
C THR A 428 25.14 30.86 -18.37
N TYR A 429 25.88 29.99 -17.69
CA TYR A 429 25.35 29.23 -16.54
C TYR A 429 25.15 30.08 -15.29
N LYS A 430 26.04 31.05 -15.05
CA LYS A 430 25.92 31.95 -13.90
C LYS A 430 24.77 32.95 -14.08
N ALA A 431 24.64 33.53 -15.28
CA ALA A 431 23.51 34.39 -15.62
C ALA A 431 22.17 33.63 -15.61
N ALA A 432 22.14 32.37 -16.06
CA ALA A 432 20.94 31.54 -15.99
C ALA A 432 20.58 31.16 -14.55
N ALA A 433 21.57 30.83 -13.70
CA ALA A 433 21.36 30.52 -12.28
C ALA A 433 20.93 31.76 -11.48
N GLU A 434 21.50 32.93 -11.77
CA GLU A 434 21.11 34.22 -11.18
C GLU A 434 19.72 34.66 -11.67
N ALA A 435 19.37 34.44 -12.93
CA ALA A 435 18.02 34.67 -13.45
C ALA A 435 16.99 33.70 -12.86
N PHE A 436 17.36 32.42 -12.64
CA PHE A 436 16.51 31.44 -11.96
C PHE A 436 16.32 31.78 -10.49
N ALA A 437 17.38 32.18 -9.79
CA ALA A 437 17.32 32.61 -8.39
C ALA A 437 16.51 33.91 -8.24
N TYR A 438 16.63 34.86 -9.17
CA TYR A 438 15.85 36.10 -9.20
C TYR A 438 14.37 35.85 -9.53
N ALA A 439 14.07 34.90 -10.43
CA ALA A 439 12.69 34.47 -10.72
C ALA A 439 12.05 33.67 -9.58
N TYR A 440 12.83 32.88 -8.84
CA TYR A 440 12.36 32.13 -7.67
C TYR A 440 12.14 33.06 -6.45
N ALA A 441 13.02 34.06 -6.25
CA ALA A 441 12.92 35.04 -5.17
C ALA A 441 11.75 36.03 -5.33
N ARG A 442 11.15 36.15 -6.52
CA ARG A 442 9.98 37.01 -6.80
C ARG A 442 8.62 36.31 -6.67
N ARG A 443 8.55 35.00 -6.39
CA ARG A 443 7.26 34.35 -6.16
C ARG A 443 6.72 34.75 -4.80
N THR A 444 5.81 35.71 -4.80
CA THR A 444 4.95 35.97 -3.63
C THR A 444 4.21 34.68 -3.28
N PRO A 445 4.23 34.25 -2.02
CA PRO A 445 3.61 32.99 -1.60
C PRO A 445 2.12 32.98 -1.96
N PRO A 446 1.54 31.80 -2.29
CA PRO A 446 0.13 31.69 -2.59
C PRO A 446 -0.71 32.11 -1.38
N LEU A 447 -1.90 32.63 -1.65
CA LEU A 447 -2.84 33.02 -0.61
C LEU A 447 -3.31 31.77 0.16
N MET A 448 -3.01 31.71 1.45
CA MET A 448 -3.51 30.65 2.34
C MET A 448 -4.90 31.00 2.84
N VAL A 449 -5.87 30.11 2.63
CA VAL A 449 -7.29 30.34 2.97
C VAL A 449 -7.74 29.34 4.03
N GLY A 450 -8.34 29.83 5.12
CA GLY A 450 -8.81 29.03 6.24
C GLY A 450 -10.02 28.15 5.95
N LEU A 451 -10.10 26.99 6.63
CA LEU A 451 -11.22 26.08 6.59
C LEU A 451 -12.39 26.63 7.41
N THR A 452 -13.57 26.66 6.81
CA THR A 452 -14.84 26.96 7.46
C THR A 452 -15.68 25.69 7.52
N LEU A 453 -16.04 25.23 8.72
CA LEU A 453 -16.98 24.12 8.90
C LEU A 453 -18.42 24.63 8.87
N VAL A 454 -19.31 23.88 8.21
CA VAL A 454 -20.71 24.29 8.07
C VAL A 454 -21.52 23.80 9.26
N ASN A 455 -21.62 24.62 10.30
CA ASN A 455 -22.24 24.25 11.57
C ASN A 455 -23.71 23.80 11.43
N ALA A 456 -24.46 24.41 10.49
CA ALA A 456 -25.86 24.03 10.23
C ALA A 456 -26.01 22.60 9.66
N ALA A 457 -24.93 21.99 9.17
CA ALA A 457 -24.96 20.70 8.48
C ALA A 457 -25.39 19.52 9.36
N ALA A 458 -24.98 19.51 10.63
CA ALA A 458 -25.41 18.47 11.58
C ALA A 458 -26.94 18.37 11.70
N SER A 459 -27.63 19.52 11.79
CA SER A 459 -29.10 19.56 11.94
C SER A 459 -29.84 18.97 10.72
N LYS A 460 -29.20 18.95 9.55
CA LYS A 460 -29.73 18.40 8.29
C LYS A 460 -29.18 17.01 7.98
N GLY A 461 -28.38 16.43 8.88
CA GLY A 461 -27.70 15.14 8.68
C GLY A 461 -26.70 15.16 7.53
N ALA A 462 -26.17 16.35 7.18
CA ALA A 462 -25.11 16.52 6.19
C ALA A 462 -23.76 16.39 6.92
N VAL A 463 -23.14 15.22 6.79
CA VAL A 463 -21.90 14.87 7.47
C VAL A 463 -20.98 14.11 6.53
N CYS A 464 -19.66 14.23 6.72
CA CYS A 464 -18.66 13.44 6.01
C CYS A 464 -18.81 11.94 6.28
N LEU A 465 -18.04 11.09 5.58
CA LEU A 465 -18.11 9.62 5.72
C LEU A 465 -18.03 9.13 7.17
N ASP A 466 -17.30 9.82 8.04
CA ASP A 466 -17.13 9.47 9.47
C ASP A 466 -18.17 10.10 10.41
N GLY A 467 -19.01 11.02 9.93
CA GLY A 467 -19.96 11.77 10.75
C GLY A 467 -19.51 13.19 11.13
N SER A 468 -18.30 13.60 10.77
CA SER A 468 -17.80 14.97 10.98
C SER A 468 -18.49 15.99 10.07
N LEU A 469 -18.41 17.28 10.43
CA LEU A 469 -19.06 18.35 9.66
C LEU A 469 -18.34 18.60 8.32
N PRO A 470 -19.04 18.79 7.20
CA PRO A 470 -18.41 19.23 5.97
C PRO A 470 -17.87 20.66 6.10
N GLY A 471 -16.94 21.03 5.23
CA GLY A 471 -16.37 22.36 5.21
C GLY A 471 -15.93 22.83 3.83
N TYR A 472 -15.63 24.11 3.75
CA TYR A 472 -15.09 24.76 2.56
C TYR A 472 -14.09 25.85 2.95
N HIS A 473 -13.25 26.28 2.01
CA HIS A 473 -12.39 27.44 2.14
C HIS A 473 -12.98 28.57 1.31
N ILE A 474 -13.03 29.80 1.84
CA ILE A 474 -13.58 30.96 1.12
C ILE A 474 -12.64 32.16 1.22
N HIS A 475 -12.36 32.76 0.07
CA HIS A 475 -11.73 34.07 -0.02
C HIS A 475 -12.66 35.05 -0.73
N ARG A 476 -12.87 36.23 -0.13
CA ARG A 476 -13.86 37.20 -0.60
C ARG A 476 -13.39 37.95 -1.84
N GLY A 477 -14.34 38.22 -2.72
CA GLY A 477 -14.13 39.03 -3.90
C GLY A 477 -14.04 40.52 -3.57
N TYR A 478 -13.53 41.30 -4.50
CA TYR A 478 -13.37 42.75 -4.37
C TYR A 478 -13.58 43.47 -5.71
N GLY A 479 -13.82 44.78 -5.65
CA GLY A 479 -14.07 45.60 -6.83
C GLY A 479 -15.23 45.05 -7.66
N SER A 480 -15.04 44.96 -8.99
CA SER A 480 -16.04 44.44 -9.92
C SER A 480 -16.39 42.95 -9.70
N GLY A 481 -15.50 42.17 -9.07
CA GLY A 481 -15.72 40.75 -8.76
C GLY A 481 -16.40 40.49 -7.41
N ALA A 482 -16.68 41.52 -6.61
CA ALA A 482 -17.27 41.36 -5.28
C ALA A 482 -18.66 40.68 -5.31
N ASN A 483 -19.39 40.80 -6.41
CA ASN A 483 -20.70 40.15 -6.63
C ASN A 483 -20.63 38.99 -7.64
N SER A 484 -19.45 38.40 -7.83
CA SER A 484 -19.22 37.24 -8.69
C SER A 484 -18.65 36.09 -7.86
N TRP A 485 -19.00 34.85 -8.20
CA TRP A 485 -18.71 33.66 -7.39
C TRP A 485 -18.12 32.52 -8.22
N LEU A 486 -17.02 31.95 -7.74
CA LEU A 486 -16.39 30.74 -8.25
C LEU A 486 -16.40 29.69 -7.15
N VAL A 487 -17.14 28.61 -7.36
CA VAL A 487 -17.22 27.48 -6.43
C VAL A 487 -16.52 26.28 -7.05
N GLN A 488 -15.35 25.93 -6.52
CA GLN A 488 -14.54 24.79 -6.93
C GLN A 488 -14.82 23.58 -6.03
N LEU A 489 -15.25 22.46 -6.61
CA LEU A 489 -15.42 21.18 -5.93
C LEU A 489 -14.10 20.41 -5.94
N GLU A 490 -13.58 20.08 -4.76
CA GLU A 490 -12.40 19.23 -4.61
C GLU A 490 -12.67 17.82 -5.15
N GLY A 491 -11.65 17.20 -5.74
CA GLY A 491 -11.64 15.78 -6.10
C GLY A 491 -10.86 14.93 -5.10
N GLY A 492 -11.00 13.61 -5.19
CA GLY A 492 -10.27 12.69 -4.31
C GLY A 492 -10.52 11.22 -4.59
N GLY A 493 -10.93 10.89 -5.82
CA GLY A 493 -11.40 9.55 -6.18
C GLY A 493 -12.71 9.17 -5.49
N TRP A 494 -12.98 7.86 -5.42
CA TRP A 494 -14.20 7.31 -4.82
C TRP A 494 -13.88 6.10 -3.97
N CYS A 495 -14.77 5.78 -3.04
CA CYS A 495 -14.72 4.54 -2.31
C CYS A 495 -15.79 3.58 -2.85
N ASN A 496 -15.36 2.43 -3.39
CA ASN A 496 -16.24 1.49 -4.09
C ASN A 496 -16.42 0.13 -3.38
N SER A 497 -15.92 0.01 -2.15
CA SER A 497 -16.22 -1.10 -1.24
C SER A 497 -16.33 -0.56 0.20
N ILE A 498 -17.06 -1.25 1.10
CA ILE A 498 -17.11 -0.87 2.52
C ILE A 498 -15.71 -0.72 3.10
N ARG A 499 -14.81 -1.67 2.80
CA ARG A 499 -13.39 -1.62 3.20
C ARG A 499 -12.71 -0.32 2.76
N LYS A 500 -12.89 0.09 1.50
CA LYS A 500 -12.30 1.34 1.00
C LYS A 500 -12.95 2.57 1.61
N CYS A 501 -14.26 2.57 1.85
CA CYS A 501 -14.94 3.69 2.48
C CYS A 501 -14.56 3.86 3.95
N VAL A 502 -14.35 2.75 4.69
CA VAL A 502 -13.79 2.75 6.05
C VAL A 502 -12.35 3.27 6.07
N PHE A 503 -11.58 3.04 5.01
CA PHE A 503 -10.27 3.69 4.85
C PHE A 503 -10.44 5.19 4.53
N SER A 504 -11.31 5.57 3.60
CA SER A 504 -11.50 6.97 3.22
C SER A 504 -12.00 7.85 4.36
N LYS A 505 -12.91 7.36 5.22
CA LYS A 505 -13.46 8.11 6.38
C LYS A 505 -12.40 8.53 7.40
N LYS A 506 -11.24 7.91 7.32
CA LYS A 506 -10.09 8.05 8.19
C LYS A 506 -9.07 9.06 7.58
N THR A 507 -9.25 9.44 6.32
CA THR A 507 -8.43 10.46 5.62
C THR A 507 -9.14 11.82 5.49
N ARG A 508 -8.39 12.84 5.02
CA ARG A 508 -8.95 14.17 4.64
C ARG A 508 -10.08 14.11 3.61
N HIS A 509 -10.18 13.02 2.83
CA HIS A 509 -11.22 12.81 1.82
C HIS A 509 -12.46 12.07 2.33
N GLY A 510 -12.56 11.85 3.64
CA GLY A 510 -13.74 11.28 4.27
C GLY A 510 -14.05 11.83 5.66
N SER A 511 -13.23 12.74 6.18
CA SER A 511 -13.44 13.38 7.47
C SER A 511 -12.81 14.76 7.55
N SER A 512 -13.53 15.70 8.13
CA SER A 512 -13.04 17.06 8.37
C SER A 512 -12.02 17.16 9.50
N HIS A 513 -11.88 16.12 10.32
CA HIS A 513 -10.85 16.07 11.36
C HIS A 513 -9.44 16.07 10.77
N TYR A 514 -9.29 15.52 9.57
CA TYR A 514 -8.02 15.39 8.85
C TYR A 514 -7.83 16.42 7.73
N MET A 515 -8.82 17.30 7.51
CA MET A 515 -8.69 18.39 6.54
C MET A 515 -7.66 19.42 7.03
N GLU A 516 -6.80 19.84 6.10
CA GLU A 516 -5.87 20.95 6.31
C GLU A 516 -6.64 22.20 6.74
N LYS A 517 -6.16 22.84 7.82
CA LYS A 517 -6.82 24.03 8.36
C LYS A 517 -6.71 25.25 7.45
N GLN A 518 -5.69 25.27 6.59
CA GLN A 518 -5.54 26.24 5.52
C GLN A 518 -5.02 25.53 4.28
N ILE A 519 -5.42 26.01 3.10
CA ILE A 519 -4.89 25.53 1.81
C ILE A 519 -4.49 26.71 0.93
N PRO A 520 -3.49 26.55 0.05
CA PRO A 520 -3.13 27.58 -0.92
C PRO A 520 -4.20 27.67 -2.02
N PHE A 521 -4.57 28.90 -2.36
CA PHE A 521 -5.40 29.19 -3.53
C PHE A 521 -4.49 29.54 -4.71
N GLU A 522 -4.44 28.64 -5.69
CA GLU A 522 -3.63 28.71 -6.90
C GLU A 522 -4.48 28.46 -8.15
N GLY A 523 -3.90 28.65 -9.34
CA GLY A 523 -4.57 28.39 -10.61
C GLY A 523 -5.85 29.23 -10.73
N ILE A 524 -6.97 28.57 -11.06
CA ILE A 524 -8.28 29.22 -11.17
C ILE A 524 -8.76 29.88 -9.86
N LEU A 525 -8.18 29.54 -8.71
CA LEU A 525 -8.49 30.16 -7.42
C LEU A 525 -7.50 31.26 -7.00
N SER A 526 -6.40 31.49 -7.73
CA SER A 526 -5.42 32.54 -7.38
C SER A 526 -6.07 33.92 -7.29
N ASN A 527 -5.56 34.78 -6.40
CA ASN A 527 -5.97 36.17 -6.19
C ASN A 527 -5.14 37.20 -6.93
N LYS A 528 -4.26 36.75 -7.82
CA LYS A 528 -3.40 37.61 -8.61
C LYS A 528 -3.89 37.64 -10.05
N ALA A 529 -4.03 38.83 -10.62
CA ALA A 529 -4.53 38.98 -11.99
C ALA A 529 -3.57 38.36 -13.01
N GLU A 530 -2.27 38.43 -12.73
CA GLU A 530 -1.20 37.80 -13.50
C GLU A 530 -1.21 36.27 -13.46
N GLU A 531 -1.91 35.66 -12.50
CA GLU A 531 -2.06 34.20 -12.36
C GLU A 531 -3.46 33.71 -12.72
N ASN A 532 -4.48 34.57 -12.63
CA ASN A 532 -5.89 34.24 -12.84
C ASN A 532 -6.67 35.45 -13.39
N PRO A 533 -6.44 35.85 -14.66
CA PRO A 533 -6.80 37.17 -15.18
C PRO A 533 -8.29 37.52 -15.08
N ASP A 534 -9.14 36.50 -15.14
CA ASP A 534 -10.58 36.65 -15.29
C ASP A 534 -11.38 36.46 -13.98
N PHE A 535 -10.81 35.70 -13.03
CA PHE A 535 -11.52 35.30 -11.79
C PHE A 535 -10.78 35.72 -10.50
N TYR A 536 -9.62 36.39 -10.60
CA TYR A 536 -8.79 36.74 -9.43
C TYR A 536 -9.46 37.59 -8.36
N ASN A 537 -10.45 38.41 -8.75
CA ASN A 537 -11.15 39.31 -7.83
C ASN A 537 -12.55 38.80 -7.44
N TRP A 538 -12.91 37.56 -7.79
CA TRP A 538 -14.19 36.95 -7.43
C TRP A 538 -14.20 36.42 -6.00
N ASN A 539 -15.40 36.18 -5.45
CA ASN A 539 -15.54 35.28 -4.30
C ASN A 539 -15.14 33.88 -4.75
N ARG A 540 -14.11 33.32 -4.15
CA ARG A 540 -13.56 32.01 -4.53
C ARG A 540 -13.74 31.05 -3.38
N VAL A 541 -14.31 29.90 -3.69
CA VAL A 541 -14.66 28.88 -2.72
C VAL A 541 -14.06 27.55 -3.17
N LYS A 542 -13.41 26.83 -2.26
CA LYS A 542 -13.05 25.42 -2.45
C LYS A 542 -13.83 24.56 -1.47
N VAL A 543 -14.83 23.84 -1.98
CA VAL A 543 -15.64 22.91 -1.18
C VAL A 543 -14.84 21.63 -1.00
N ARG A 544 -14.63 21.22 0.26
CA ARG A 544 -13.82 20.05 0.57
C ARG A 544 -14.60 18.75 0.34
N TYR A 545 -13.95 17.77 -0.25
CA TYR A 545 -14.55 16.50 -0.64
C TYR A 545 -14.46 15.49 0.49
N CYS A 546 -15.60 14.98 0.97
CA CYS A 546 -15.62 14.03 2.08
C CYS A 546 -16.73 12.97 2.03
N ASP A 547 -17.38 12.75 0.88
CA ASP A 547 -18.54 11.84 0.75
C ASP A 547 -18.26 10.54 -0.03
N GLY A 548 -17.16 10.48 -0.78
CA GLY A 548 -16.78 9.30 -1.56
C GLY A 548 -17.67 9.00 -2.78
N GLY A 549 -18.60 9.89 -3.14
CA GLY A 549 -19.62 9.69 -4.18
C GLY A 549 -19.84 10.90 -5.09
N SER A 550 -18.84 11.77 -5.28
CA SER A 550 -18.97 13.00 -6.09
C SER A 550 -20.17 13.85 -5.71
N PHE A 551 -20.39 14.07 -4.41
CA PHE A 551 -21.51 14.85 -3.88
C PHE A 551 -22.91 14.34 -4.28
N SER A 552 -23.04 13.10 -4.74
CA SER A 552 -24.32 12.56 -5.25
C SER A 552 -25.00 11.57 -4.30
N GLY A 553 -24.31 11.13 -3.24
CA GLY A 553 -24.81 10.14 -2.28
C GLY A 553 -25.87 10.66 -1.31
N ASP A 554 -26.85 9.83 -0.96
CA ASP A 554 -27.68 10.05 0.24
C ASP A 554 -28.14 8.72 0.85
N SER A 555 -27.22 8.07 1.56
CA SER A 555 -27.43 6.78 2.22
C SER A 555 -26.49 6.64 3.42
N GLN A 556 -26.59 5.54 4.15
CA GLN A 556 -25.67 5.23 5.24
C GLN A 556 -25.47 3.72 5.34
N ASN A 557 -24.40 3.32 6.01
CA ASN A 557 -24.19 1.95 6.44
C ASN A 557 -23.93 1.97 7.95
N GLU A 558 -24.93 1.60 8.74
CA GLU A 558 -24.86 1.66 10.20
C GLU A 558 -23.79 0.71 10.75
N ALA A 559 -23.70 -0.50 10.19
CA ALA A 559 -22.76 -1.53 10.63
C ALA A 559 -21.29 -1.09 10.50
N ALA A 560 -20.96 -0.34 9.45
CA ALA A 560 -19.61 0.18 9.21
C ALA A 560 -19.43 1.63 9.74
N GLN A 561 -20.47 2.21 10.34
CA GLN A 561 -20.52 3.63 10.73
C GLN A 561 -20.05 4.54 9.60
N LEU A 562 -20.71 4.43 8.44
CA LEU A 562 -20.42 5.21 7.23
C LEU A 562 -21.63 6.05 6.82
N TYR A 563 -21.38 7.32 6.52
CA TYR A 563 -22.40 8.27 6.08
C TYR A 563 -22.13 8.73 4.65
N PHE A 564 -22.92 8.25 3.69
CA PHE A 564 -22.82 8.65 2.29
C PHE A 564 -23.74 9.84 2.03
N ARG A 565 -23.32 11.04 2.45
CA ARG A 565 -24.17 12.25 2.47
C ARG A 565 -23.81 13.29 1.43
N GLY A 566 -23.18 12.90 0.33
CA GLY A 566 -22.74 13.80 -0.73
C GLY A 566 -23.78 14.86 -1.13
N GLN A 567 -25.01 14.44 -1.45
CA GLN A 567 -26.08 15.36 -1.86
C GLN A 567 -26.46 16.31 -0.74
N ARG A 568 -26.49 15.84 0.51
CA ARG A 568 -26.82 16.69 1.65
C ARG A 568 -25.70 17.70 1.92
N ILE A 569 -24.45 17.27 1.82
CA ILE A 569 -23.28 18.14 1.93
C ILE A 569 -23.36 19.23 0.86
N TRP A 570 -23.61 18.85 -0.41
CA TRP A 570 -23.82 19.80 -1.50
C TRP A 570 -24.91 20.82 -1.17
N SER A 571 -26.12 20.36 -0.81
CA SER A 571 -27.23 21.26 -0.51
C SER A 571 -26.92 22.23 0.62
N VAL A 572 -26.38 21.75 1.73
CA VAL A 572 -26.12 22.60 2.89
C VAL A 572 -24.97 23.58 2.65
N VAL A 573 -23.91 23.15 1.97
CA VAL A 573 -22.82 24.07 1.59
C VAL A 573 -23.35 25.16 0.66
N MET A 574 -24.16 24.82 -0.35
CA MET A 574 -24.71 25.82 -1.27
C MET A 574 -25.65 26.79 -0.55
N GLU A 575 -26.52 26.31 0.34
CA GLU A 575 -27.38 27.16 1.17
C GLU A 575 -26.57 28.12 2.06
N ASP A 576 -25.49 27.63 2.66
CA ASP A 576 -24.62 28.41 3.53
C ASP A 576 -23.90 29.51 2.74
N LEU A 577 -23.37 29.20 1.55
CA LEU A 577 -22.79 30.19 0.64
C LEU A 577 -23.84 31.19 0.13
N MET A 578 -25.07 30.73 -0.12
CA MET A 578 -26.19 31.60 -0.48
C MET A 578 -26.52 32.58 0.64
N SER A 579 -26.45 32.17 1.90
CA SER A 579 -26.61 33.07 3.05
C SER A 579 -25.50 34.11 3.15
N GLN A 580 -24.31 33.78 2.69
CA GLN A 580 -23.12 34.62 2.69
C GLN A 580 -23.01 35.58 1.51
N GLY A 581 -24.11 35.80 0.78
CA GLY A 581 -24.20 36.77 -0.31
C GLY A 581 -24.20 36.16 -1.72
N MET A 582 -23.97 34.85 -1.89
CA MET A 582 -23.99 34.21 -3.21
C MET A 582 -25.36 34.34 -3.90
N ARG A 583 -26.45 34.47 -3.12
CA ARG A 583 -27.82 34.65 -3.66
C ARG A 583 -27.99 35.91 -4.51
N TYR A 584 -27.14 36.91 -4.30
CA TYR A 584 -27.17 38.19 -5.01
C TYR A 584 -26.22 38.23 -6.20
N ALA A 585 -25.49 37.14 -6.47
CA ALA A 585 -24.46 37.10 -7.48
C ALA A 585 -25.01 37.41 -8.88
N ASN A 586 -24.33 38.30 -9.58
CA ASN A 586 -24.62 38.56 -11.00
C ASN A 586 -24.03 37.47 -11.90
N GLN A 587 -22.96 36.83 -11.41
CA GLN A 587 -22.17 35.86 -12.14
C GLN A 587 -21.74 34.72 -11.21
N ALA A 588 -21.88 33.48 -11.65
CA ALA A 588 -21.42 32.32 -10.90
C ALA A 588 -20.84 31.23 -11.80
N LEU A 589 -19.71 30.67 -11.39
CA LEU A 589 -19.05 29.54 -12.04
C LEU A 589 -18.95 28.39 -11.04
N LEU A 590 -19.60 27.26 -11.34
CA LEU A 590 -19.32 26.00 -10.67
C LEU A 590 -18.16 25.32 -11.38
N SER A 591 -17.12 24.93 -10.66
CA SER A 591 -15.95 24.29 -11.22
C SER A 591 -15.53 23.12 -10.33
N GLY A 592 -14.68 22.21 -10.82
CA GLY A 592 -14.15 21.12 -10.02
C GLY A 592 -13.18 20.26 -10.80
N CYS A 593 -12.30 19.55 -10.09
CA CYS A 593 -11.38 18.60 -10.71
C CYS A 593 -11.64 17.14 -10.33
N SER A 594 -11.43 16.20 -11.27
CA SER A 594 -11.45 14.76 -11.01
C SER A 594 -12.84 14.31 -10.54
N ALA A 595 -12.97 13.69 -9.37
CA ALA A 595 -14.27 13.41 -8.76
C ALA A 595 -15.13 14.68 -8.55
N GLY A 596 -14.50 15.83 -8.27
CA GLY A 596 -15.16 17.13 -8.23
C GLY A 596 -15.53 17.66 -9.61
N GLY A 597 -14.76 17.33 -10.65
CA GLY A 597 -15.11 17.64 -12.04
C GLY A 597 -16.35 16.86 -12.50
N LEU A 598 -16.41 15.56 -12.16
CA LEU A 598 -17.62 14.76 -12.33
C LEU A 598 -18.81 15.39 -11.58
N ALA A 599 -18.61 15.79 -10.32
CA ALA A 599 -19.65 16.45 -9.54
C ALA A 599 -20.13 17.76 -10.19
N SER A 600 -19.23 18.57 -10.76
CA SER A 600 -19.60 19.78 -11.51
C SER A 600 -20.47 19.50 -12.72
N ILE A 601 -20.35 18.32 -13.35
CA ILE A 601 -21.26 17.89 -14.42
C ILE A 601 -22.63 17.50 -13.83
N LEU A 602 -22.62 16.66 -12.80
CA LEU A 602 -23.84 16.10 -12.20
C LEU A 602 -24.74 17.18 -11.57
N HIS A 603 -24.13 18.16 -10.89
CA HIS A 603 -24.85 19.23 -10.18
C HIS A 603 -24.94 20.53 -10.97
N CYS A 604 -24.49 20.58 -12.24
CA CYS A 604 -24.45 21.82 -13.01
C CYS A 604 -25.82 22.51 -13.12
N ASP A 605 -26.83 21.72 -13.48
CA ASP A 605 -28.19 22.24 -13.59
C ASP A 605 -28.75 22.61 -12.20
N GLU A 606 -28.52 21.82 -11.16
CA GLU A 606 -28.92 22.17 -9.79
C GLU A 606 -28.34 23.52 -9.35
N PHE A 607 -27.04 23.73 -9.60
CA PHE A 607 -26.37 24.99 -9.30
C PHE A 607 -26.99 26.16 -10.05
N ARG A 608 -27.31 26.01 -11.34
CA ARG A 608 -28.00 27.05 -12.12
C ARG A 608 -29.34 27.44 -11.51
N HIS A 609 -30.09 26.48 -10.98
CA HIS A 609 -31.43 26.74 -10.42
C HIS A 609 -31.39 27.54 -9.12
N LEU A 610 -30.24 27.64 -8.45
CA LEU A 610 -30.11 28.43 -7.22
C LEU A 610 -30.12 29.96 -7.48
N PHE A 611 -29.91 30.39 -8.74
CA PHE A 611 -29.79 31.81 -9.09
C PHE A 611 -30.94 32.30 -9.97
N PRO A 612 -31.26 33.60 -9.94
CA PRO A 612 -32.22 34.21 -10.87
C PRO A 612 -31.91 33.93 -12.34
N ARG A 613 -32.92 34.04 -13.21
CA ARG A 613 -32.73 33.87 -14.67
C ARG A 613 -31.79 34.91 -15.29
N THR A 614 -31.69 36.08 -14.66
CA THR A 614 -30.82 37.19 -15.07
C THR A 614 -29.34 36.99 -14.75
N ALA A 615 -29.02 36.15 -13.76
CA ALA A 615 -27.63 35.86 -13.41
C ALA A 615 -26.96 34.98 -14.48
N ARG A 616 -25.72 35.32 -14.84
CA ARG A 616 -24.89 34.49 -15.72
C ARG A 616 -24.30 33.35 -14.89
N VAL A 617 -24.81 32.14 -15.09
CA VAL A 617 -24.31 30.95 -14.39
C VAL A 617 -23.88 29.90 -15.40
N LYS A 618 -22.65 29.42 -15.23
CA LYS A 618 -22.04 28.38 -16.08
C LYS A 618 -21.28 27.38 -15.22
N CYS A 619 -20.92 26.25 -15.80
CA CYS A 619 -20.14 25.21 -15.11
C CYS A 619 -18.86 24.87 -15.88
N LEU A 620 -17.85 24.41 -15.16
CA LEU A 620 -16.60 23.90 -15.70
C LEU A 620 -16.31 22.54 -15.05
N SER A 621 -15.90 21.58 -15.87
CA SER A 621 -15.42 20.28 -15.40
C SER A 621 -14.01 20.07 -15.91
N ASP A 622 -13.07 19.99 -14.97
CA ASP A 622 -11.67 19.65 -15.22
C ASP A 622 -11.41 18.17 -14.89
N ALA A 623 -10.87 17.41 -15.84
CA ALA A 623 -10.55 15.98 -15.67
C ALA A 623 -11.74 15.14 -15.12
N GLY A 624 -12.97 15.57 -15.41
CA GLY A 624 -14.20 14.94 -14.92
C GLY A 624 -14.87 14.03 -15.95
N LEU A 625 -14.39 14.01 -17.20
CA LEU A 625 -14.96 13.22 -18.31
C LEU A 625 -14.42 11.79 -18.29
N PHE A 626 -14.89 10.98 -17.34
CA PHE A 626 -14.55 9.57 -17.30
C PHE A 626 -15.37 8.74 -18.28
N LEU A 627 -14.70 7.84 -19.00
CA LEU A 627 -15.35 6.97 -19.98
C LEU A 627 -15.44 5.52 -19.50
N ASP A 628 -16.55 4.88 -19.80
CA ASP A 628 -16.70 3.44 -19.67
C ASP A 628 -16.24 2.79 -20.97
N VAL A 629 -15.00 2.32 -20.97
CA VAL A 629 -14.30 1.70 -22.10
C VAL A 629 -13.57 0.43 -21.63
N PRO A 630 -13.26 -0.50 -22.54
CA PRO A 630 -12.40 -1.64 -22.23
C PRO A 630 -10.98 -1.21 -21.85
N ASP A 631 -10.40 -1.92 -20.90
CA ASP A 631 -8.98 -1.87 -20.54
C ASP A 631 -8.14 -2.72 -21.51
N ILE A 632 -6.83 -2.75 -21.29
CA ILE A 632 -5.86 -3.50 -22.12
C ILE A 632 -6.09 -5.02 -22.12
N SER A 633 -6.88 -5.54 -21.17
CA SER A 633 -7.29 -6.94 -21.10
C SER A 633 -8.70 -7.19 -21.67
N GLY A 634 -9.37 -6.14 -22.18
CA GLY A 634 -10.71 -6.19 -22.76
C GLY A 634 -11.85 -6.05 -21.75
N TRP A 635 -11.56 -5.89 -20.46
CA TRP A 635 -12.56 -5.76 -19.40
C TRP A 635 -12.94 -4.31 -19.15
N ARG A 636 -14.09 -4.06 -18.51
CA ARG A 636 -14.57 -2.71 -18.20
C ARG A 636 -14.29 -2.35 -16.74
N THR A 637 -13.01 -2.25 -16.37
CA THR A 637 -12.56 -2.05 -14.98
C THR A 637 -13.23 -0.86 -14.29
N LEU A 638 -13.32 0.31 -14.93
CA LEU A 638 -13.97 1.47 -14.32
C LEU A 638 -15.48 1.29 -14.13
N ARG A 639 -16.15 0.49 -14.99
CA ARG A 639 -17.58 0.16 -14.80
C ARG A 639 -17.77 -0.61 -13.51
N TYR A 640 -16.91 -1.57 -13.20
CA TYR A 640 -16.96 -2.30 -11.93
C TYR A 640 -16.68 -1.38 -10.73
N MET A 641 -15.74 -0.44 -10.87
CA MET A 641 -15.52 0.56 -9.81
C MET A 641 -16.78 1.39 -9.57
N PHE A 642 -17.33 2.03 -10.60
CA PHE A 642 -18.51 2.89 -10.48
C PHE A 642 -19.75 2.09 -10.07
N ALA A 643 -19.85 0.81 -10.46
CA ALA A 643 -20.88 -0.09 -9.95
C ALA A 643 -20.82 -0.22 -8.43
N GLY A 644 -19.61 -0.38 -7.86
CA GLY A 644 -19.39 -0.40 -6.42
C GLY A 644 -19.81 0.91 -5.75
N VAL A 645 -19.38 2.06 -6.29
CA VAL A 645 -19.75 3.38 -5.75
C VAL A 645 -21.27 3.56 -5.71
N VAL A 646 -21.94 3.35 -6.85
CA VAL A 646 -23.39 3.54 -6.97
C VAL A 646 -24.16 2.53 -6.13
N THR A 647 -23.69 1.28 -6.03
CA THR A 647 -24.41 0.21 -5.30
C THR A 647 -24.27 0.33 -3.79
N LEU A 648 -23.09 0.70 -3.28
CA LEU A 648 -22.90 0.95 -1.85
C LEU A 648 -23.78 2.07 -1.32
N GLN A 649 -24.08 3.04 -2.18
CA GLN A 649 -24.85 4.22 -1.82
C GLN A 649 -26.34 4.08 -2.15
N LYS A 650 -26.84 2.83 -2.12
CA LYS A 650 -28.27 2.49 -2.19
C LYS A 650 -28.78 2.16 -0.79
N ASN A 651 -29.91 2.76 -0.44
CA ASN A 651 -30.77 2.35 0.65
C ASN A 651 -31.96 1.55 0.08
N TYR A 652 -32.28 0.44 0.73
CA TYR A 652 -33.55 -0.26 0.52
C TYR A 652 -34.54 0.24 1.57
N VAL A 653 -35.49 1.07 1.14
CA VAL A 653 -36.61 1.50 1.99
C VAL A 653 -37.89 1.21 1.19
N PHE A 654 -38.75 0.33 1.71
CA PHE A 654 -40.04 -0.05 1.13
C PHE A 654 -40.00 -0.43 -0.38
N ASN A 655 -39.11 -1.33 -0.80
CA ASN A 655 -38.97 -1.79 -2.18
C ASN A 655 -38.66 -0.70 -3.23
N LEU A 656 -38.28 0.51 -2.79
CA LEU A 656 -37.74 1.56 -3.65
C LEU A 656 -36.24 1.69 -3.38
N SER A 657 -35.41 1.56 -4.42
CA SER A 657 -33.98 1.87 -4.32
C SER A 657 -33.81 3.39 -4.23
N GLN A 658 -33.75 3.92 -3.01
CA GLN A 658 -33.45 5.33 -2.74
C GLN A 658 -31.99 5.49 -2.36
N GLY A 659 -31.32 6.56 -2.77
CA GLY A 659 -29.88 6.74 -2.58
C GLY A 659 -29.30 7.60 -3.68
N MET A 660 -28.09 7.30 -4.17
CA MET A 660 -27.45 8.06 -5.24
C MET A 660 -28.31 8.16 -6.52
N GLN A 661 -29.06 7.12 -6.86
CA GLN A 661 -29.89 7.08 -8.07
C GLN A 661 -30.88 8.25 -8.20
N LYS A 662 -31.44 8.74 -7.08
CA LYS A 662 -32.42 9.83 -7.10
C LYS A 662 -31.80 11.18 -7.47
N ASN A 663 -30.49 11.30 -7.23
CA ASN A 663 -29.69 12.50 -7.43
C ASN A 663 -28.95 12.48 -8.77
N LEU A 664 -28.99 11.36 -9.51
CA LEU A 664 -28.45 11.30 -10.86
C LEU A 664 -29.43 11.93 -11.85
N PRO A 665 -28.94 12.45 -13.00
CA PRO A 665 -29.79 13.12 -13.98
C PRO A 665 -30.98 12.26 -14.42
N GLN A 666 -32.20 12.73 -14.13
CA GLN A 666 -33.43 12.01 -14.43
C GLN A 666 -33.59 11.65 -15.91
N GLY A 667 -33.12 12.53 -16.81
CA GLY A 667 -33.12 12.26 -18.25
C GLY A 667 -32.27 11.04 -18.63
N CYS A 668 -31.21 10.77 -17.87
CA CYS A 668 -30.37 9.59 -18.04
C CYS A 668 -30.98 8.35 -17.37
N THR A 669 -31.40 8.45 -16.10
CA THR A 669 -31.88 7.27 -15.33
C THR A 669 -33.20 6.70 -15.84
N LYS A 670 -33.95 7.46 -16.65
CA LYS A 670 -35.11 6.95 -17.43
C LYS A 670 -34.71 6.03 -18.60
N ARG A 671 -33.47 6.12 -19.09
CA ARG A 671 -32.99 5.41 -20.30
C ARG A 671 -31.92 4.37 -19.98
N PHE A 672 -31.14 4.59 -18.94
CA PHE A 672 -30.02 3.74 -18.56
C PHE A 672 -30.06 3.44 -17.06
N ASN A 673 -29.40 2.34 -16.67
CA ASN A 673 -29.25 2.03 -15.26
C ASN A 673 -28.40 3.11 -14.54
N PRO A 674 -28.53 3.24 -13.21
CA PRO A 674 -27.85 4.30 -12.45
C PRO A 674 -26.32 4.29 -12.57
N ILE A 675 -25.71 3.11 -12.72
CA ILE A 675 -24.25 2.97 -12.88
C ILE A 675 -23.79 3.67 -14.15
N MET A 676 -24.52 3.47 -15.25
CA MET A 676 -24.23 4.13 -16.52
C MET A 676 -24.45 5.65 -16.47
N CYS A 677 -25.36 6.13 -15.62
CA CYS A 677 -25.62 7.56 -15.45
C CYS A 677 -24.62 8.28 -14.55
N PHE A 678 -23.80 7.53 -13.81
CA PHE A 678 -22.63 8.08 -13.11
C PHE A 678 -21.47 8.36 -14.09
N PHE A 679 -21.44 7.72 -15.26
CA PHE A 679 -20.50 8.08 -16.32
C PHE A 679 -20.97 9.32 -17.10
N PRO A 680 -20.18 10.41 -17.15
CA PRO A 680 -20.53 11.62 -17.89
C PRO A 680 -20.87 11.37 -19.36
N GLN A 681 -20.24 10.36 -19.99
CA GLN A 681 -20.51 10.00 -21.39
C GLN A 681 -21.99 9.73 -21.68
N ARG A 682 -22.81 9.41 -20.67
CA ARG A 682 -24.25 9.13 -20.81
C ARG A 682 -25.14 10.31 -20.41
N SER A 683 -24.64 11.22 -19.58
CA SER A 683 -25.44 12.32 -19.01
C SER A 683 -25.07 13.70 -19.56
N ILE A 684 -23.84 13.91 -20.02
CA ILE A 684 -23.32 15.24 -20.34
C ILE A 684 -24.10 15.96 -21.46
N ALA A 685 -24.58 15.22 -22.46
CA ALA A 685 -25.37 15.80 -23.54
C ALA A 685 -26.76 16.30 -23.08
N SER A 686 -27.22 15.88 -21.89
CA SER A 686 -28.50 16.30 -21.31
C SER A 686 -28.40 17.51 -20.38
N VAL A 687 -27.19 17.96 -20.04
CA VAL A 687 -26.96 19.14 -19.20
C VAL A 687 -27.45 20.38 -19.95
N ARG A 688 -28.34 21.14 -19.32
CA ARG A 688 -29.00 22.31 -19.95
C ARG A 688 -28.18 23.58 -19.77
N THR A 689 -27.54 23.72 -18.64
CA THR A 689 -26.68 24.86 -18.30
C THR A 689 -25.41 24.82 -19.15
N PRO A 690 -24.89 25.98 -19.62
CA PRO A 690 -23.62 26.02 -20.34
C PRO A 690 -22.50 25.38 -19.52
N LEU A 691 -21.84 24.37 -20.08
CA LEU A 691 -20.75 23.63 -19.46
C LEU A 691 -19.49 23.73 -20.32
N PHE A 692 -18.35 23.88 -19.68
CA PHE A 692 -17.03 23.81 -20.30
C PHE A 692 -16.30 22.57 -19.82
N LEU A 693 -15.70 21.83 -20.74
CA LEU A 693 -14.85 20.69 -20.42
C LEU A 693 -13.38 21.04 -20.64
N VAL A 694 -12.59 21.00 -19.57
CA VAL A 694 -11.14 20.90 -19.64
C VAL A 694 -10.81 19.44 -19.38
N ASN A 695 -10.26 18.73 -20.38
CA ASN A 695 -9.91 17.33 -20.18
C ASN A 695 -8.69 16.99 -21.01
N THR A 696 -7.76 16.23 -20.47
CA THR A 696 -6.70 15.66 -21.29
C THR A 696 -7.26 14.51 -22.13
N ALA A 697 -6.80 14.36 -23.37
CA ALA A 697 -7.10 13.18 -24.18
C ALA A 697 -6.50 11.90 -23.58
N TYR A 698 -5.44 12.06 -22.79
CA TYR A 698 -4.66 11.00 -22.15
C TYR A 698 -4.64 11.18 -20.63
N ASP A 699 -5.83 11.16 -20.02
CA ASP A 699 -5.98 11.33 -18.57
C ASP A 699 -5.20 10.25 -17.81
N THR A 700 -4.15 10.67 -17.12
CA THR A 700 -3.22 9.75 -16.46
C THR A 700 -3.86 8.94 -15.33
N TRP A 701 -4.88 9.49 -14.66
CA TRP A 701 -5.63 8.75 -13.66
C TRP A 701 -6.45 7.65 -14.32
N GLN A 702 -7.18 7.96 -15.40
CA GLN A 702 -7.95 6.95 -16.11
C GLN A 702 -7.04 5.90 -16.77
N ILE A 703 -5.86 6.28 -17.25
CA ILE A 703 -4.85 5.33 -17.74
C ILE A 703 -4.44 4.35 -16.64
N GLN A 704 -4.04 4.85 -15.46
CA GLN A 704 -3.54 4.02 -14.37
C GLN A 704 -4.61 3.17 -13.70
N VAL A 705 -5.83 3.70 -13.56
CA VAL A 705 -6.88 3.09 -12.74
C VAL A 705 -7.87 2.28 -13.59
N SER A 706 -8.05 2.63 -14.87
CA SER A 706 -9.02 1.97 -15.74
C SER A 706 -8.43 1.33 -16.97
N LEU A 707 -7.52 1.97 -17.70
CA LEU A 707 -7.11 1.47 -19.04
C LEU A 707 -6.00 0.43 -18.94
N ALA A 708 -5.00 0.69 -18.11
CA ALA A 708 -3.86 -0.19 -17.87
C ALA A 708 -3.57 -0.38 -16.36
N PRO A 709 -4.59 -0.75 -15.54
CA PRO A 709 -4.36 -1.07 -14.14
C PRO A 709 -3.46 -2.29 -13.99
N ALA A 710 -2.81 -2.45 -12.83
CA ALA A 710 -1.90 -3.58 -12.56
C ALA A 710 -2.62 -4.92 -12.76
N SER A 711 -3.88 -4.97 -12.34
CA SER A 711 -4.75 -6.13 -12.54
C SER A 711 -5.05 -6.50 -14.00
N ALA A 712 -4.82 -5.60 -14.96
CA ALA A 712 -5.01 -5.86 -16.40
C ALA A 712 -3.67 -5.98 -17.17
N ASP A 713 -2.55 -5.58 -16.57
CA ASP A 713 -1.21 -5.60 -17.18
C ASP A 713 -0.40 -6.81 -16.70
N HIS A 714 -0.90 -8.02 -16.92
CA HIS A 714 -0.32 -9.25 -16.37
C HIS A 714 1.16 -9.49 -16.75
N HIS A 715 1.61 -8.92 -17.87
CA HIS A 715 2.98 -9.06 -18.35
C HIS A 715 3.87 -7.86 -17.98
N GLY A 716 3.34 -6.86 -17.26
CA GLY A 716 4.06 -5.64 -16.89
C GLY A 716 4.45 -4.74 -18.06
N ASN A 717 3.90 -5.01 -19.25
CA ASN A 717 4.25 -4.31 -20.49
C ASN A 717 3.86 -2.83 -20.44
N TRP A 718 2.75 -2.53 -19.75
CA TRP A 718 2.24 -1.18 -19.58
C TRP A 718 2.77 -0.46 -18.34
N ASN A 719 3.45 -1.15 -17.41
CA ASN A 719 3.92 -0.56 -16.17
C ASN A 719 4.85 0.65 -16.39
N GLY A 720 5.74 0.55 -17.37
CA GLY A 720 6.57 1.68 -17.81
C GLY A 720 5.74 2.82 -18.40
N CYS A 721 4.89 2.49 -19.38
CA CYS A 721 4.06 3.44 -20.13
C CYS A 721 3.06 4.22 -19.26
N ARG A 722 2.32 3.54 -18.37
CA ARG A 722 1.30 4.16 -17.50
C ARG A 722 1.89 5.10 -16.44
N LYS A 723 3.17 4.93 -16.11
CA LYS A 723 3.91 5.80 -15.17
C LYS A 723 4.68 6.89 -15.89
N ASN A 724 5.17 6.61 -17.09
CA ASN A 724 5.92 7.56 -17.90
C ASN A 724 5.56 7.35 -19.37
N TYR A 725 4.84 8.33 -19.94
CA TYR A 725 4.42 8.33 -21.33
C TYR A 725 5.60 8.16 -22.32
N ALA A 726 6.80 8.63 -21.97
CA ALA A 726 7.99 8.48 -22.79
C ALA A 726 8.48 7.03 -22.89
N ARG A 727 7.98 6.13 -22.03
CA ARG A 727 8.26 4.69 -22.07
C ARG A 727 7.18 3.90 -22.81
N CYS A 728 6.17 4.57 -23.38
CA CYS A 728 5.16 3.90 -24.18
C CYS A 728 5.72 3.48 -25.54
N THR A 729 5.46 2.24 -25.93
CA THR A 729 5.73 1.77 -27.29
C THR A 729 4.73 2.36 -28.28
N GLY A 730 5.04 2.31 -29.58
CA GLY A 730 4.12 2.77 -30.63
C GLY A 730 2.74 2.10 -30.56
N SER A 731 2.67 0.80 -30.25
CA SER A 731 1.39 0.08 -30.10
C SER A 731 0.58 0.53 -28.88
N GLN A 732 1.27 0.87 -27.78
CA GLN A 732 0.62 1.42 -26.58
C GLN A 732 0.07 2.81 -26.84
N ILE A 733 0.83 3.67 -27.52
CA ILE A 733 0.33 4.99 -27.97
C ILE A 733 -0.87 4.82 -28.90
N SER A 734 -0.85 3.88 -29.84
CA SER A 734 -2.00 3.60 -30.72
C SER A 734 -3.25 3.19 -29.95
N PHE A 735 -3.12 2.35 -28.91
CA PHE A 735 -4.25 1.99 -28.04
C PHE A 735 -4.79 3.23 -27.30
N LEU A 736 -3.91 4.07 -26.76
CA LEU A 736 -4.30 5.32 -26.09
C LEU A 736 -4.94 6.33 -27.06
N GLN A 737 -4.51 6.36 -28.32
CA GLN A 737 -5.18 7.14 -29.37
C GLN A 737 -6.58 6.59 -29.67
N GLY A 738 -6.78 5.26 -29.60
CA GLY A 738 -8.10 4.64 -29.63
C GLY A 738 -9.01 5.13 -28.50
N PHE A 739 -8.48 5.26 -27.28
CA PHE A 739 -9.18 5.87 -26.14
C PHE A 739 -9.55 7.34 -26.40
N ARG A 740 -8.61 8.15 -26.89
CA ARG A 740 -8.87 9.54 -27.32
C ARG A 740 -10.03 9.59 -28.32
N ASN A 741 -10.04 8.73 -29.33
CA ASN A 741 -11.11 8.72 -30.34
C ASN A 741 -12.48 8.40 -29.74
N GLN A 742 -12.54 7.48 -28.76
CA GLN A 742 -13.77 7.20 -28.01
C GLN A 742 -14.23 8.41 -27.17
N MET A 743 -13.30 9.16 -26.58
CA MET A 743 -13.59 10.42 -25.88
C MET A 743 -14.22 11.45 -26.82
N LEU A 744 -13.59 11.68 -27.97
CA LEU A 744 -14.08 12.64 -28.97
C LEU A 744 -15.46 12.24 -29.51
N TYR A 745 -15.70 10.94 -29.67
CA TYR A 745 -17.02 10.43 -30.02
C TYR A 745 -18.06 10.72 -28.92
N ALA A 746 -17.72 10.49 -27.65
CA ALA A 746 -18.62 10.73 -26.52
C ALA A 746 -19.06 12.21 -26.40
N VAL A 747 -18.17 13.15 -26.73
CA VAL A 747 -18.48 14.60 -26.67
C VAL A 747 -19.05 15.16 -27.97
N ARG A 748 -19.23 14.36 -29.04
CA ARG A 748 -19.71 14.85 -30.35
C ARG A 748 -21.09 15.51 -30.27
N GLY A 749 -21.99 14.98 -29.45
CA GLY A 749 -23.30 15.60 -29.23
C GLY A 749 -23.20 16.91 -28.43
N PHE A 750 -22.32 16.92 -27.44
CA PHE A 750 -22.06 18.05 -26.56
C PHE A 750 -21.43 19.25 -27.31
N SER A 751 -20.48 18.98 -28.20
CA SER A 751 -19.74 20.01 -28.96
C SER A 751 -20.56 20.68 -30.08
N ARG A 752 -21.72 20.14 -30.43
CA ARG A 752 -22.63 20.78 -31.41
C ARG A 752 -23.32 22.02 -30.84
N LEU A 753 -23.44 22.11 -29.51
CA LEU A 753 -24.13 23.22 -28.86
C LEU A 753 -23.14 24.35 -28.58
N LYS A 754 -23.25 25.47 -29.33
CA LYS A 754 -22.34 26.63 -29.22
C LYS A 754 -22.27 27.28 -27.83
N LYS A 755 -23.27 27.03 -26.98
CA LYS A 755 -23.27 27.48 -25.57
C LYS A 755 -22.20 26.78 -24.73
N ASN A 756 -21.81 25.56 -25.11
CA ASN A 756 -20.81 24.77 -24.40
C ASN A 756 -19.41 25.15 -24.85
N GLY A 757 -18.41 24.76 -24.07
CA GLY A 757 -17.01 24.91 -24.44
C GLY A 757 -16.20 23.64 -24.21
N LEU A 758 -15.11 23.51 -24.95
CA LEU A 758 -14.27 22.33 -24.96
C LEU A 758 -12.80 22.74 -25.10
N PHE A 759 -11.95 22.21 -24.22
CA PHE A 759 -10.51 22.26 -24.33
C PHE A 759 -9.96 20.86 -24.04
N ILE A 760 -9.72 20.09 -25.12
CA ILE A 760 -9.13 18.76 -25.04
C ILE A 760 -7.72 18.80 -25.61
N ASN A 761 -6.71 18.86 -24.74
CA ASN A 761 -5.29 18.81 -25.12
C ASN A 761 -4.75 17.37 -25.11
N SER A 762 -3.62 17.16 -25.78
CA SER A 762 -2.97 15.85 -25.86
C SER A 762 -1.91 15.60 -24.78
N CYS A 763 -2.04 16.27 -23.63
CA CYS A 763 -1.13 16.08 -22.52
C CYS A 763 -1.47 14.81 -21.73
N PHE A 764 -0.46 14.06 -21.33
CA PHE A 764 -0.54 13.11 -20.22
C PHE A 764 -0.59 13.86 -18.88
N ALA A 765 -1.78 14.32 -18.47
CA ALA A 765 -1.96 15.01 -17.19
C ALA A 765 -3.32 14.68 -16.55
N HIS A 766 -3.52 15.15 -15.32
CA HIS A 766 -4.77 15.09 -14.56
C HIS A 766 -4.87 16.38 -13.71
N CYS A 767 -6.04 17.03 -13.68
CA CYS A 767 -6.26 18.35 -13.07
C CYS A 767 -5.39 19.50 -13.62
N GLN A 768 -5.92 20.26 -14.56
CA GLN A 768 -5.20 21.35 -15.24
C GLN A 768 -5.59 22.77 -14.80
N THR A 769 -6.68 22.91 -14.03
CA THR A 769 -7.17 24.22 -13.57
C THR A 769 -6.68 24.62 -12.18
N GLU A 770 -6.26 23.63 -11.38
CA GLU A 770 -5.86 23.87 -9.98
C GLU A 770 -4.38 24.20 -9.81
N ARG A 771 -3.55 23.96 -10.82
CA ARG A 771 -2.11 24.21 -10.77
C ARG A 771 -1.73 25.37 -11.65
N GLN A 772 -0.85 26.24 -11.15
CA GLN A 772 -0.46 27.43 -11.90
C GLN A 772 0.31 27.12 -13.19
N ASP A 773 1.14 26.08 -13.19
CA ASP A 773 1.95 25.69 -14.35
C ASP A 773 1.07 25.26 -15.54
N THR A 774 -0.09 24.67 -15.29
CA THR A 774 -1.03 24.24 -16.32
C THR A 774 -2.16 25.24 -16.61
N TRP A 775 -2.56 26.06 -15.63
CA TRP A 775 -3.67 27.00 -15.78
C TRP A 775 -3.30 28.25 -16.59
N PHE A 776 -2.32 29.02 -16.11
CA PHE A 776 -1.96 30.33 -16.66
C PHE A 776 -0.50 30.67 -16.33
N SER A 777 0.41 29.97 -17.01
CA SER A 777 1.85 30.26 -16.98
C SER A 777 2.37 30.38 -18.41
N PRO A 778 3.53 31.03 -18.64
CA PRO A 778 4.13 31.09 -19.98
C PRO A 778 4.35 29.73 -20.63
N GLY A 779 4.53 28.66 -19.83
CA GLY A 779 4.70 27.28 -20.30
C GLY A 779 3.43 26.44 -20.34
N SER A 780 2.28 26.98 -19.91
CA SER A 780 1.03 26.22 -19.80
C SER A 780 0.58 25.60 -21.14
N PRO A 781 -0.25 24.53 -21.14
CA PRO A 781 -0.68 23.90 -22.37
C PRO A 781 -1.53 24.82 -23.27
N HIS A 782 -1.22 24.82 -24.55
CA HIS A 782 -1.89 25.61 -25.59
C HIS A 782 -2.36 24.72 -26.73
N ILE A 783 -3.61 24.91 -27.14
CA ILE A 783 -4.10 24.37 -28.40
C ILE A 783 -4.01 25.48 -29.44
N LYS A 784 -3.06 25.32 -30.37
CA LYS A 784 -2.61 26.37 -31.30
C LYS A 784 -1.96 27.53 -30.53
N SER A 785 -2.72 28.57 -30.22
CA SER A 785 -2.23 29.78 -29.54
C SER A 785 -3.15 30.20 -28.39
N LYS A 786 -3.97 29.27 -27.88
CA LYS A 786 -4.96 29.55 -26.83
C LYS A 786 -4.63 28.70 -25.60
N GLY A 787 -4.34 29.37 -24.49
CA GLY A 787 -4.12 28.70 -23.20
C GLY A 787 -5.43 28.27 -22.55
N ILE A 788 -5.34 27.48 -21.48
CA ILE A 788 -6.52 26.98 -20.74
C ILE A 788 -7.30 28.14 -20.11
N ALA A 789 -6.65 28.99 -19.31
CA ALA A 789 -7.33 30.09 -18.61
C ALA A 789 -8.01 31.06 -19.58
N GLU A 790 -7.31 31.46 -20.65
CA GLU A 790 -7.86 32.34 -21.69
C GLU A 790 -9.07 31.71 -22.39
N SER A 791 -9.00 30.40 -22.68
CA SER A 791 -10.10 29.66 -23.30
C SER A 791 -11.32 29.63 -22.40
N VAL A 792 -11.14 29.32 -21.12
CA VAL A 792 -12.22 29.30 -20.13
C VAL A 792 -12.81 30.69 -19.95
N GLY A 793 -11.99 31.72 -19.77
CA GLY A 793 -12.43 33.09 -19.61
C GLY A 793 -13.14 33.62 -20.86
N ASN A 794 -12.61 33.35 -22.06
CA ASN A 794 -13.24 33.80 -23.29
C ASN A 794 -14.62 33.15 -23.48
N TRP A 795 -14.74 31.86 -23.18
CA TRP A 795 -16.03 31.19 -23.21
C TRP A 795 -16.97 31.69 -22.11
N TYR A 796 -16.49 31.85 -20.88
CA TYR A 796 -17.33 32.22 -19.75
C TYR A 796 -17.98 33.59 -19.97
N PHE A 797 -17.20 34.57 -20.43
CA PHE A 797 -17.68 35.93 -20.70
C PHE A 797 -18.31 36.11 -22.08
N ASP A 798 -18.50 35.03 -22.85
CA ASP A 798 -19.05 35.06 -24.20
C ASP A 798 -18.20 35.87 -25.19
N ARG A 799 -16.90 36.02 -24.93
CA ARG A 799 -15.93 36.68 -25.83
C ARG A 799 -15.63 35.83 -27.08
N ALA A 800 -15.69 34.50 -26.95
CA ALA A 800 -15.52 33.58 -28.07
C ALA A 800 -16.19 32.21 -27.83
N VAL A 801 -16.58 31.53 -28.91
CA VAL A 801 -16.93 30.11 -28.88
C VAL A 801 -15.64 29.29 -28.91
N ILE A 802 -15.48 28.39 -27.94
CA ILE A 802 -14.26 27.61 -27.78
C ILE A 802 -14.57 26.12 -27.92
N MET A 803 -14.15 25.54 -29.05
CA MET A 803 -14.18 24.10 -29.33
C MET A 803 -12.77 23.64 -29.69
N ALA A 804 -11.86 23.73 -28.74
CA ALA A 804 -10.46 23.40 -28.92
C ALA A 804 -10.25 21.90 -28.66
N ILE A 805 -9.90 21.18 -29.73
CA ILE A 805 -9.48 19.78 -29.68
C ILE A 805 -8.11 19.73 -30.34
N ASP A 806 -7.15 19.20 -29.61
CA ASP A 806 -5.78 19.09 -30.04
C ASP A 806 -5.54 17.91 -30.97
N CYS A 807 -4.43 17.91 -31.70
CA CYS A 807 -3.99 16.77 -32.52
C CYS A 807 -3.56 15.59 -31.62
N PRO A 808 -3.52 14.33 -32.10
CA PRO A 808 -3.04 13.21 -31.31
C PRO A 808 -1.57 13.38 -30.86
N TYR A 809 -1.21 12.87 -29.67
CA TYR A 809 0.18 12.85 -29.19
C TYR A 809 1.12 12.19 -30.23
N PRO A 810 2.34 12.73 -30.48
CA PRO A 810 3.10 13.71 -29.69
C PRO A 810 3.11 15.17 -30.22
N CYS A 811 2.02 15.66 -30.81
CA CYS A 811 2.09 16.93 -31.53
C CYS A 811 2.14 18.21 -30.66
N ASP A 812 1.68 18.17 -29.40
CA ASP A 812 1.64 19.35 -28.54
C ASP A 812 2.90 19.41 -27.66
N HIS A 813 3.77 20.35 -28.00
CA HIS A 813 5.04 20.60 -27.30
C HIS A 813 4.91 21.53 -26.10
N THR A 814 3.72 22.05 -25.82
CA THR A 814 3.43 22.91 -24.65
C THR A 814 2.92 22.10 -23.46
N CYS A 815 2.83 20.78 -23.60
CA CYS A 815 2.31 19.91 -22.57
C CYS A 815 3.23 19.75 -21.35
N HIS A 816 2.64 19.95 -20.17
CA HIS A 816 3.20 19.51 -18.90
C HIS A 816 2.77 18.06 -18.60
N HIS A 817 3.56 17.10 -19.08
CA HIS A 817 3.29 15.69 -18.86
C HIS A 817 3.65 15.23 -17.43
N LEU A 818 2.76 14.47 -16.79
CA LEU A 818 3.01 13.83 -15.51
C LEU A 818 3.86 12.57 -15.70
N VAL A 819 4.94 12.49 -14.92
CA VAL A 819 5.82 11.32 -14.85
C VAL A 819 5.88 10.87 -13.39
N PHE A 820 5.41 9.64 -13.14
CA PHE A 820 5.38 9.00 -11.83
C PHE A 820 6.69 8.22 -11.63
N LYS A 821 7.36 8.44 -10.50
CA LYS A 821 8.62 7.76 -10.15
C LYS A 821 8.37 6.35 -9.62
#